data_AF-A0ABD3N171-F1
#
_entry.id   AF-A0ABD3N171-F1
#
_cell.length_a   1.000
_cell.length_b   1.000
_cell.length_c   1.000
_cell.angle_alpha   90.00
_cell.angle_beta   90.00
_cell.angle_gamma   90.00
#
_symmetry.space_group_name_H-M   'P 1'
#
loop_
_entity.id
_entity.type
_entity.pdbx_description
1 polymer ?
#
loop_
_entity_poly.entity_id
_entity_poly.type
_entity_poly.pdbx_seq_one_letter_code
_entity_poly.pdbx_strand_id
1 'polypeptide(L)'
;MSPAGGWPQLRAAVANGADAVYLGLTSYSARARAANFDPDPALLWEGHDGDDDDNDKEDDRSTTVDFGRRLEMARSGGDRGTTRAREVDRGGGGDDGADVADATRPAASLARAVRFCHDHDVRVYVALNTLVFDDELREVEGLIEDVWDCGVDAVIVQDAGVARIVKEVVNRRRRGQEGGGVTVAGRGRGLYGAPLEIHASTQQTVTCADGVAFAAERTNATRVVLGRELSLSEIERIAESTDTEIEVFVHGALCVSYSGQCFSSEAWGGRSANRGQCAQACRLPYGLIANGELRHLSFDGIEGIMGRRNGATTGNDEIKYLLSPQDLCGLEQVEGLVKAGVSCLKIEGRLKDASYVAATTRAYRQAIDAAWDKVLEERSDSYSPPRRILTSPDERVSRSDLTHVFARGQDEKHDGLTPGFFEGARHQRLVRGRSPRHRGMHVGRVVSSIGGALVIRLDDKYTAEDAPLKRGDGVVVDRGMPQEKELGGPVYDVKYHEGNAIIRFGRDVERQWKENDQRFSTSMTPTGSHVWSNISSTVFFSSYISATIAARAILHHPRKTADSDILKRMHRLAELDPPKSPAKVVVEGRVGDILTVRIIDERTGLIGIANSLEMGTLAEAEGPAINRQSIAKAVGSLGNSRWSLSELDLSHLEEGVWCPMSWVKDTRRRALEDLEKIIDMSITTTCDLPIKFTNLNPIVDRLLGEISNGEPGATRTKVSVLVRNHDQVDAICSLIEEIADDVSANREVVSEVIVDFLEVEGIRSSVSRIREAQSRTSHDLRVVVASPRIIKPGEEGIWQMLLKTSPDGILVRSTGLLHRLNQLGGAGQRVTIRSAEESIEVTIPELIGDFSLNAANAITACELLESGLSRITASYDLSGKAITELATLLGKKASQLDVVLHTHMPIFHTEHCVFARFLSKGNSYQDCGHVCTRNTVHLRDQNGKDNLVLADMGCRNTVFMAESQTGIFSTNEWVRAGVGHLRIELVDESGSDAANIVTSYLQFLSKEIHAREVWDRLEVIPDSNGRLGGVGFGSLRNAAERRSGEVTSNVH
;
A
#
# COMPACT_ATOMS: atom_id res chain seq x y z
N MET A 1 15.33 0.93 -1.54
CA MET A 1 14.63 -0.34 -1.25
C MET A 1 13.58 -0.65 -2.30
N SER A 2 13.52 -1.91 -2.75
CA SER A 2 12.65 -2.35 -3.84
C SER A 2 11.62 -3.42 -3.43
N PRO A 3 10.45 -3.46 -4.09
CA PRO A 3 9.40 -4.43 -3.80
C PRO A 3 9.70 -5.77 -4.48
N ALA A 4 9.70 -6.87 -3.72
CA ALA A 4 9.61 -8.20 -4.30
C ALA A 4 8.25 -8.84 -3.96
N GLY A 5 7.68 -9.56 -4.93
CA GLY A 5 6.39 -10.25 -4.80
C GLY A 5 6.44 -11.70 -5.25
N GLY A 6 7.66 -12.24 -5.37
CA GLY A 6 8.01 -13.53 -5.95
C GLY A 6 9.46 -13.51 -6.49
N TRP A 7 10.00 -14.68 -6.83
CA TRP A 7 11.39 -14.85 -7.26
C TRP A 7 11.85 -13.97 -8.44
N PRO A 8 11.06 -13.77 -9.53
CA PRO A 8 11.48 -12.92 -10.64
C PRO A 8 11.70 -11.47 -10.21
N GLN A 9 10.81 -10.91 -9.39
CA GLN A 9 10.95 -9.57 -8.82
C GLN A 9 12.13 -9.48 -7.86
N LEU A 10 12.38 -10.53 -7.07
CA LEU A 10 13.51 -10.59 -6.13
C LEU A 10 14.85 -10.52 -6.86
N ARG A 11 15.04 -11.37 -7.88
CA ARG A 11 16.26 -11.37 -8.73
C ARG A 11 16.42 -10.04 -9.47
N ALA A 12 15.34 -9.54 -10.08
CA ALA A 12 15.34 -8.24 -10.75
C ALA A 12 15.70 -7.07 -9.81
N ALA A 13 15.25 -7.07 -8.56
CA ALA A 13 15.65 -6.04 -7.59
C ALA A 13 17.15 -6.10 -7.27
N VAL A 14 17.67 -7.29 -6.93
CA VAL A 14 19.09 -7.47 -6.58
C VAL A 14 20.00 -7.12 -7.76
N ALA A 15 19.76 -7.66 -8.95
CA ALA A 15 20.60 -7.44 -10.14
C ALA A 15 20.58 -5.99 -10.67
N ASN A 16 19.59 -5.17 -10.26
CA ASN A 16 19.50 -3.76 -10.62
C ASN A 16 19.91 -2.80 -9.49
N GLY A 17 20.48 -3.32 -8.40
CA GLY A 17 21.13 -2.52 -7.36
C GLY A 17 20.23 -2.09 -6.20
N ALA A 18 19.29 -2.93 -5.78
CA ALA A 18 18.55 -2.71 -4.54
C ALA A 18 19.44 -2.96 -3.31
N ASP A 19 19.57 -1.97 -2.42
CA ASP A 19 20.30 -2.12 -1.13
C ASP A 19 19.50 -2.90 -0.08
N ALA A 20 18.17 -2.92 -0.24
CA ALA A 20 17.25 -3.73 0.53
C ALA A 20 16.02 -4.07 -0.32
N VAL A 21 15.35 -5.17 0.00
CA VAL A 21 14.05 -5.57 -0.55
C VAL A 21 13.00 -5.66 0.56
N TYR A 22 11.74 -5.38 0.22
CA TYR A 22 10.62 -5.71 1.11
C TYR A 22 9.68 -6.74 0.51
N LEU A 23 9.33 -7.73 1.34
CA LEU A 23 8.50 -8.88 1.01
C LEU A 23 7.10 -8.72 1.61
N GLY A 24 6.16 -9.53 1.12
CA GLY A 24 4.91 -9.82 1.81
C GLY A 24 4.83 -11.31 2.10
N LEU A 25 4.05 -11.64 3.12
CA LEU A 25 3.57 -12.99 3.42
C LEU A 25 2.16 -13.15 2.81
N THR A 26 1.61 -14.37 2.78
CA THR A 26 0.21 -14.61 2.39
C THR A 26 -0.81 -14.13 3.43
N SER A 27 -0.49 -14.20 4.73
CA SER A 27 -1.25 -13.58 5.82
C SER A 27 -0.66 -12.22 6.25
N TYR A 28 -1.43 -11.45 7.05
CA TYR A 28 -1.06 -10.18 7.74
C TYR A 28 -0.25 -9.12 6.97
N SER A 29 -0.32 -9.15 5.64
CA SER A 29 0.44 -8.26 4.77
C SER A 29 -0.45 -7.49 3.82
N ALA A 30 -0.18 -6.18 3.66
CA ALA A 30 -0.83 -5.39 2.61
C ALA A 30 -0.50 -5.92 1.20
N ARG A 31 0.48 -6.81 1.05
CA ARG A 31 0.89 -7.47 -0.20
C ARG A 31 0.34 -8.89 -0.38
N ALA A 32 -0.53 -9.41 0.50
CA ALA A 32 -1.07 -10.78 0.51
C ALA A 32 -1.56 -11.37 -0.84
N ARG A 33 -1.90 -10.54 -1.84
CA ARG A 33 -2.34 -10.96 -3.19
C ARG A 33 -1.21 -11.17 -4.22
N ALA A 34 0.06 -10.99 -3.85
CA ALA A 34 1.20 -11.39 -4.70
C ALA A 34 1.54 -12.88 -4.48
N ALA A 35 2.51 -13.42 -5.22
CA ALA A 35 2.96 -14.81 -5.00
C ALA A 35 3.66 -14.97 -3.64
N ASN A 36 4.32 -13.90 -3.17
CA ASN A 36 4.89 -13.76 -1.82
C ASN A 36 5.94 -14.84 -1.48
N PHE A 37 6.37 -14.85 -0.22
CA PHE A 37 7.26 -15.84 0.37
C PHE A 37 6.80 -16.07 1.81
N ASP A 38 6.61 -17.32 2.21
CA ASP A 38 6.18 -17.68 3.56
C ASP A 38 7.23 -18.59 4.23
N PRO A 39 7.26 -18.68 5.58
CA PRO A 39 8.00 -19.73 6.27
C PRO A 39 7.62 -21.13 5.76
N ASP A 40 8.55 -22.08 5.81
CA ASP A 40 8.33 -23.43 5.31
C ASP A 40 7.80 -24.35 6.42
N PRO A 41 6.57 -24.90 6.31
CA PRO A 41 6.03 -25.81 7.33
C PRO A 41 6.87 -27.09 7.53
N ALA A 42 7.66 -27.50 6.53
CA ALA A 42 8.33 -28.80 6.49
C ALA A 42 9.74 -28.82 7.14
N LEU A 43 10.20 -27.70 7.73
CA LEU A 43 11.32 -27.73 8.70
C LEU A 43 10.86 -28.15 10.10
N LEU A 44 9.56 -28.41 10.29
CA LEU A 44 8.99 -29.07 11.45
C LEU A 44 8.66 -30.54 11.10
N TRP A 45 9.12 -31.45 11.96
CA TRP A 45 8.72 -32.87 12.04
C TRP A 45 9.27 -33.86 10.99
N GLU A 46 10.41 -34.46 11.31
CA GLU A 46 10.62 -35.90 11.18
C GLU A 46 11.13 -36.44 12.54
N GLY A 47 10.76 -37.67 12.92
CA GLY A 47 11.43 -38.41 14.02
C GLY A 47 10.61 -38.77 15.27
N HIS A 48 9.57 -39.61 15.13
CA HIS A 48 9.37 -40.71 16.08
C HIS A 48 8.65 -41.90 15.42
N ASP A 49 9.37 -43.01 15.27
CA ASP A 49 8.80 -44.34 15.14
C ASP A 49 8.33 -44.83 16.53
N GLY A 50 7.36 -45.75 16.58
CA GLY A 50 6.81 -46.23 17.86
C GLY A 50 5.57 -47.11 17.74
N ASP A 51 5.76 -48.28 17.11
CA ASP A 51 5.09 -49.60 17.25
C ASP A 51 3.66 -49.76 17.84
N ASP A 52 3.01 -50.82 17.33
CA ASP A 52 1.78 -51.49 17.78
C ASP A 52 0.44 -50.70 17.64
N ASP A 53 -0.72 -51.32 17.33
CA ASP A 53 -1.04 -52.75 17.22
C ASP A 53 -2.08 -53.01 16.10
N ASP A 54 -2.11 -54.22 15.54
CA ASP A 54 -3.05 -54.66 14.49
C ASP A 54 -4.38 -55.13 15.14
N ASN A 55 -5.56 -54.72 14.65
CA ASN A 55 -6.82 -55.47 14.83
C ASN A 55 -7.99 -54.99 13.94
N ASP A 56 -8.59 -55.91 13.17
CA ASP A 56 -9.88 -55.70 12.50
C ASP A 56 -11.07 -55.67 13.50
N LYS A 57 -11.99 -54.69 13.36
CA LYS A 57 -13.40 -54.96 12.96
C LYS A 57 -14.37 -53.77 12.93
N GLU A 58 -15.31 -53.92 12.00
CA GLU A 58 -16.68 -53.42 11.88
C GLU A 58 -17.35 -52.79 13.14
N ASP A 59 -17.98 -51.62 12.97
CA ASP A 59 -19.46 -51.57 12.77
C ASP A 59 -19.89 -50.28 12.02
N ASP A 60 -21.14 -50.25 11.53
CA ASP A 60 -21.72 -49.27 10.59
C ASP A 60 -22.48 -48.11 11.26
N ARG A 61 -22.43 -46.90 10.64
CA ARG A 61 -23.62 -46.06 10.37
C ARG A 61 -23.33 -44.80 9.53
N SER A 62 -23.91 -44.79 8.32
CA SER A 62 -24.70 -43.68 7.69
C SER A 62 -24.22 -42.20 7.78
N THR A 63 -24.20 -41.39 6.71
CA THR A 63 -24.66 -41.59 5.32
C THR A 63 -24.08 -40.53 4.38
N THR A 64 -23.67 -40.92 3.17
CA THR A 64 -23.46 -40.03 2.00
C THR A 64 -24.77 -39.64 1.32
N VAL A 65 -24.82 -38.46 0.70
CA VAL A 65 -25.52 -38.25 -0.59
C VAL A 65 -24.74 -37.23 -1.44
N ASP A 66 -24.51 -37.57 -2.71
CA ASP A 66 -24.31 -36.63 -3.83
C ASP A 66 -25.09 -37.17 -5.05
N PHE A 67 -25.23 -36.35 -6.10
CA PHE A 67 -25.92 -36.56 -7.38
C PHE A 67 -27.46 -36.60 -7.38
N GLY A 68 -28.05 -35.61 -8.08
CA GLY A 68 -29.49 -35.51 -8.36
C GLY A 68 -29.91 -36.04 -9.74
N ARG A 69 -31.15 -35.75 -10.18
CA ARG A 69 -31.71 -36.17 -11.49
C ARG A 69 -32.65 -35.14 -12.14
N ARG A 70 -32.83 -35.30 -13.46
CA ARG A 70 -33.73 -34.55 -14.36
C ARG A 70 -35.14 -35.16 -14.44
N LEU A 71 -36.07 -34.42 -15.08
CA LEU A 71 -37.22 -34.81 -15.95
C LEU A 71 -38.49 -34.02 -15.56
N GLU A 72 -39.41 -33.58 -16.45
CA GLU A 72 -39.46 -33.53 -17.93
C GLU A 72 -40.64 -32.62 -18.39
N MET A 73 -40.60 -32.05 -19.61
CA MET A 73 -41.79 -31.91 -20.50
C MET A 73 -41.37 -31.55 -21.95
N ALA A 74 -42.11 -32.06 -22.95
CA ALA A 74 -41.79 -31.94 -24.39
C ALA A 74 -42.59 -30.82 -25.10
N ARG A 75 -42.16 -30.27 -26.26
CA ARG A 75 -42.28 -30.82 -27.64
C ARG A 75 -41.66 -29.83 -28.67
N SER A 76 -41.31 -30.16 -29.93
CA SER A 76 -41.06 -31.44 -30.64
C SER A 76 -40.53 -31.18 -32.08
N GLY A 77 -39.51 -31.93 -32.54
CA GLY A 77 -38.91 -31.84 -33.89
C GLY A 77 -37.82 -30.75 -34.02
N GLY A 78 -36.75 -30.84 -34.83
CA GLY A 78 -36.23 -31.86 -35.78
C GLY A 78 -35.11 -31.19 -36.63
N ASP A 79 -34.25 -31.82 -37.44
CA ASP A 79 -33.94 -33.23 -37.78
C ASP A 79 -32.53 -33.24 -38.48
N ARG A 80 -31.74 -34.34 -38.37
CA ARG A 80 -30.40 -34.58 -39.01
C ARG A 80 -29.24 -33.68 -38.51
N GLY A 81 -27.95 -34.07 -38.56
CA GLY A 81 -27.34 -35.37 -38.87
C GLY A 81 -25.79 -35.36 -38.99
N THR A 82 -25.19 -36.56 -39.04
CA THR A 82 -23.89 -36.93 -39.68
C THR A 82 -22.51 -36.37 -39.21
N THR A 83 -21.89 -37.09 -38.26
CA THR A 83 -20.57 -37.82 -38.38
C THR A 83 -19.20 -37.18 -38.70
N ARG A 84 -18.22 -37.58 -37.85
CA ARG A 84 -16.83 -38.07 -38.13
C ARG A 84 -15.64 -37.11 -38.40
N ALA A 85 -14.66 -37.19 -37.48
CA ALA A 85 -13.24 -37.55 -37.75
C ALA A 85 -12.83 -38.56 -36.64
N ARG A 86 -12.24 -39.75 -36.86
CA ARG A 86 -11.06 -40.23 -37.62
C ARG A 86 -9.71 -40.01 -36.93
N GLU A 87 -9.27 -41.03 -36.20
CA GLU A 87 -7.87 -41.32 -35.86
C GLU A 87 -7.10 -41.84 -37.09
N VAL A 88 -5.77 -41.62 -37.12
CA VAL A 88 -4.74 -42.55 -37.63
C VAL A 88 -3.49 -42.38 -36.74
N ASP A 89 -2.66 -43.41 -36.62
CA ASP A 89 -1.65 -43.64 -35.56
C ASP A 89 -0.19 -43.70 -36.10
N ARG A 90 0.80 -43.58 -35.20
CA ARG A 90 2.26 -43.91 -35.27
C ARG A 90 3.27 -43.02 -36.00
N GLY A 91 4.44 -42.85 -35.36
CA GLY A 91 5.71 -43.10 -36.08
C GLY A 91 7.04 -42.49 -35.58
N GLY A 92 7.50 -42.76 -34.35
CA GLY A 92 8.90 -42.51 -33.91
C GLY A 92 9.28 -41.04 -33.63
N GLY A 93 10.39 -40.74 -32.93
CA GLY A 93 11.34 -41.64 -32.27
C GLY A 93 12.75 -41.02 -32.20
N GLY A 94 13.11 -40.47 -31.04
CA GLY A 94 14.41 -39.82 -30.77
C GLY A 94 14.56 -39.56 -29.27
N ASP A 95 15.78 -39.70 -28.76
CA ASP A 95 16.09 -39.74 -27.32
C ASP A 95 16.64 -38.39 -26.83
N ASP A 96 16.19 -37.94 -25.64
CA ASP A 96 16.73 -36.79 -24.89
C ASP A 96 16.04 -36.76 -23.50
N GLY A 97 16.43 -37.68 -22.60
CA GLY A 97 15.78 -37.88 -21.30
C GLY A 97 16.59 -37.38 -20.09
N ALA A 98 16.25 -36.19 -19.57
CA ALA A 98 16.54 -35.75 -18.20
C ALA A 98 15.56 -34.64 -17.76
N ASP A 99 15.36 -34.46 -16.46
CA ASP A 99 14.61 -33.37 -15.80
C ASP A 99 13.07 -33.32 -15.95
N VAL A 100 12.38 -34.43 -15.63
CA VAL A 100 10.93 -34.41 -15.29
C VAL A 100 10.64 -35.28 -14.05
N ALA A 101 11.20 -34.92 -12.87
CA ALA A 101 10.93 -35.64 -11.60
C ALA A 101 11.25 -34.88 -10.27
N ASP A 102 10.75 -33.67 -10.05
CA ASP A 102 10.30 -33.22 -8.72
C ASP A 102 9.20 -32.17 -8.91
N ALA A 103 8.03 -32.41 -8.32
CA ALA A 103 6.85 -31.55 -8.44
C ALA A 103 6.17 -31.33 -7.07
N THR A 104 6.93 -31.52 -5.97
CA THR A 104 6.36 -31.80 -4.64
C THR A 104 6.87 -30.88 -3.52
N ARG A 105 7.50 -29.74 -3.85
CA ARG A 105 7.92 -28.71 -2.88
C ARG A 105 7.50 -27.30 -3.32
N PRO A 106 6.92 -26.45 -2.44
CA PRO A 106 6.56 -25.08 -2.80
C PRO A 106 7.79 -24.23 -3.15
N ALA A 107 7.77 -23.55 -4.29
CA ALA A 107 8.95 -22.86 -4.81
C ALA A 107 9.35 -21.57 -4.06
N ALA A 108 8.72 -21.20 -2.94
CA ALA A 108 8.71 -19.84 -2.38
C ALA A 108 9.07 -19.72 -0.87
N SER A 109 9.92 -20.60 -0.34
CA SER A 109 10.44 -20.49 1.05
C SER A 109 11.07 -19.12 1.35
N LEU A 110 10.63 -18.49 2.45
CA LEU A 110 11.15 -17.22 2.97
C LEU A 110 12.63 -17.29 3.34
N ALA A 111 13.07 -18.32 4.08
CA ALA A 111 14.47 -18.51 4.45
C ALA A 111 15.40 -18.59 3.22
N ARG A 112 14.94 -19.23 2.12
CA ARG A 112 15.68 -19.27 0.85
C ARG A 112 15.79 -17.88 0.20
N ALA A 113 14.75 -17.05 0.31
CA ALA A 113 14.76 -15.68 -0.21
C ALA A 113 15.66 -14.75 0.62
N VAL A 114 15.62 -14.85 1.96
CA VAL A 114 16.54 -14.16 2.88
C VAL A 114 17.98 -14.52 2.55
N ARG A 115 18.29 -15.82 2.52
CA ARG A 115 19.62 -16.32 2.17
C ARG A 115 20.10 -15.77 0.82
N PHE A 116 19.29 -15.83 -0.24
CA PHE A 116 19.65 -15.28 -1.55
C PHE A 116 20.00 -13.79 -1.50
N CYS A 117 19.24 -12.99 -0.74
CA CYS A 117 19.51 -11.56 -0.62
C CYS A 117 20.76 -11.27 0.22
N HIS A 118 20.97 -11.98 1.33
CA HIS A 118 22.18 -11.88 2.16
C HIS A 118 23.43 -12.39 1.42
N ASP A 119 23.32 -13.45 0.61
CA ASP A 119 24.35 -13.91 -0.35
C ASP A 119 24.73 -12.80 -1.36
N HIS A 120 23.92 -11.74 -1.53
CA HIS A 120 24.21 -10.53 -2.33
C HIS A 120 24.29 -9.21 -1.54
N ASP A 121 24.41 -9.25 -0.19
CA ASP A 121 24.48 -8.06 0.70
C ASP A 121 23.22 -7.15 0.62
N VAL A 122 22.07 -7.71 0.29
CA VAL A 122 20.78 -7.01 0.24
C VAL A 122 19.98 -7.35 1.48
N ARG A 123 19.60 -6.35 2.29
CA ARG A 123 18.75 -6.58 3.48
C ARG A 123 17.32 -6.93 3.09
N VAL A 124 16.65 -7.74 3.91
CA VAL A 124 15.28 -8.23 3.68
C VAL A 124 14.37 -7.81 4.82
N TYR A 125 13.30 -7.08 4.50
CA TYR A 125 12.28 -6.70 5.47
C TYR A 125 10.92 -7.33 5.12
N VAL A 126 10.20 -7.86 6.11
CA VAL A 126 8.88 -8.49 5.92
C VAL A 126 7.76 -7.54 6.33
N ALA A 127 6.75 -7.37 5.46
CA ALA A 127 5.65 -6.44 5.70
C ALA A 127 4.47 -7.08 6.47
N LEU A 128 4.56 -7.10 7.81
CA LEU A 128 3.47 -7.36 8.76
C LEU A 128 2.62 -6.09 8.98
N ASN A 129 2.17 -5.47 7.88
CA ASN A 129 1.67 -4.10 7.85
C ASN A 129 0.16 -3.98 7.63
N THR A 130 -0.60 -4.81 8.35
CA THR A 130 -2.05 -4.72 8.51
C THR A 130 -2.45 -4.49 9.96
N LEU A 131 -3.72 -4.15 10.20
CA LEU A 131 -4.34 -4.37 11.51
C LEU A 131 -4.55 -5.87 11.75
N VAL A 132 -4.58 -6.24 13.03
CA VAL A 132 -4.74 -7.61 13.55
C VAL A 132 -5.83 -7.54 14.62
N PHE A 133 -6.77 -8.49 14.60
CA PHE A 133 -7.86 -8.57 15.59
C PHE A 133 -7.49 -9.53 16.73
N ASP A 134 -8.25 -9.51 17.82
CA ASP A 134 -7.92 -10.26 19.04
C ASP A 134 -7.83 -11.79 18.86
N ASP A 135 -8.64 -12.36 17.97
CA ASP A 135 -8.61 -13.79 17.61
C ASP A 135 -7.36 -14.17 16.80
N GLU A 136 -6.76 -13.22 16.10
CA GLU A 136 -5.60 -13.39 15.21
C GLU A 136 -4.24 -13.24 15.93
N LEU A 137 -4.21 -12.62 17.12
CA LEU A 137 -2.96 -12.28 17.83
C LEU A 137 -2.02 -13.48 18.03
N ARG A 138 -2.56 -14.67 18.32
CA ARG A 138 -1.76 -15.89 18.58
C ARG A 138 -1.11 -16.47 17.32
N GLU A 139 -1.78 -16.36 16.17
CA GLU A 139 -1.17 -16.72 14.87
C GLU A 139 -0.01 -15.77 14.55
N VAL A 140 -0.20 -14.47 14.83
CA VAL A 140 0.82 -13.43 14.61
C VAL A 140 2.02 -13.58 15.53
N GLU A 141 1.87 -14.03 16.79
CA GLU A 141 3.03 -14.37 17.65
C GLU A 141 3.91 -15.44 17.00
N GLY A 142 3.32 -16.57 16.58
CA GLY A 142 4.06 -17.64 15.91
C GLY A 142 4.73 -17.17 14.62
N LEU A 143 4.00 -16.42 13.80
CA LEU A 143 4.51 -15.89 12.53
C LEU A 143 5.67 -14.90 12.70
N ILE A 144 5.71 -14.12 13.79
CA ILE A 144 6.85 -13.26 14.12
C ILE A 144 8.09 -14.09 14.47
N GLU A 145 7.91 -15.22 15.16
CA GLU A 145 9.00 -16.13 15.50
C GLU A 145 9.55 -16.86 14.26
N ASP A 146 8.68 -17.38 13.39
CA ASP A 146 9.08 -18.01 12.13
C ASP A 146 9.80 -17.02 11.20
N VAL A 147 9.35 -15.75 11.16
CA VAL A 147 10.00 -14.66 10.42
C VAL A 147 11.38 -14.33 10.99
N TRP A 148 11.55 -14.35 12.32
CA TRP A 148 12.86 -14.21 12.95
C TRP A 148 13.78 -15.38 12.57
N ASP A 149 13.30 -16.62 12.67
CA ASP A 149 14.11 -17.82 12.41
C ASP A 149 14.49 -18.01 10.93
N CYS A 150 13.74 -17.38 10.01
CA CYS A 150 14.17 -17.22 8.61
C CYS A 150 15.35 -16.24 8.42
N GLY A 151 15.79 -15.52 9.45
CA GLY A 151 16.92 -14.58 9.42
C GLY A 151 16.59 -13.18 8.87
N VAL A 152 15.32 -12.77 8.92
CA VAL A 152 14.86 -11.46 8.39
C VAL A 152 15.46 -10.29 9.17
N ASP A 153 15.91 -9.23 8.48
CA ASP A 153 16.53 -8.06 9.12
C ASP A 153 15.52 -7.20 9.89
N ALA A 154 14.31 -7.02 9.36
CA ALA A 154 13.28 -6.17 9.96
C ALA A 154 11.83 -6.59 9.64
N VAL A 155 10.90 -6.26 10.52
CA VAL A 155 9.45 -6.27 10.24
C VAL A 155 8.90 -4.86 10.09
N ILE A 156 8.17 -4.63 8.99
CA ILE A 156 7.45 -3.37 8.75
C ILE A 156 6.04 -3.51 9.33
N VAL A 157 5.75 -2.83 10.43
CA VAL A 157 4.56 -3.06 11.26
C VAL A 157 3.58 -1.89 11.21
N GLN A 158 2.27 -2.17 11.19
CA GLN A 158 1.22 -1.15 11.36
C GLN A 158 0.69 -1.11 12.80
N ASP A 159 0.25 -2.25 13.33
CA ASP A 159 -0.45 -2.34 14.60
C ASP A 159 0.49 -2.19 15.82
N ALA A 160 0.07 -1.46 16.85
CA ALA A 160 0.91 -1.17 18.02
C ALA A 160 1.08 -2.39 18.94
N GLY A 161 0.03 -3.20 19.09
CA GLY A 161 0.04 -4.48 19.81
C GLY A 161 0.95 -5.50 19.13
N VAL A 162 0.90 -5.60 17.80
CA VAL A 162 1.87 -6.40 17.02
C VAL A 162 3.31 -5.93 17.28
N ALA A 163 3.58 -4.62 17.27
CA ALA A 163 4.92 -4.13 17.59
C ALA A 163 5.34 -4.42 19.05
N ARG A 164 4.39 -4.43 20.00
CA ARG A 164 4.66 -4.88 21.38
C ARG A 164 4.98 -6.38 21.42
N ILE A 165 4.26 -7.23 20.67
CA ILE A 165 4.57 -8.67 20.57
C ILE A 165 5.98 -8.88 20.02
N VAL A 166 6.37 -8.19 18.93
CA VAL A 166 7.75 -8.25 18.39
C VAL A 166 8.76 -7.86 19.46
N LYS A 167 8.56 -6.73 20.16
CA LYS A 167 9.42 -6.24 21.25
C LYS A 167 9.57 -7.25 22.38
N GLU A 168 8.50 -7.95 22.76
CA GLU A 168 8.54 -9.03 23.76
C GLU A 168 9.25 -10.29 23.23
N VAL A 169 9.06 -10.68 21.96
CA VAL A 169 9.79 -11.80 21.32
C VAL A 169 11.30 -11.53 21.32
N VAL A 170 11.71 -10.32 20.90
CA VAL A 170 13.12 -9.85 20.94
C VAL A 170 13.68 -10.02 22.35
N ASN A 171 12.95 -9.57 23.36
CA ASN A 171 13.38 -9.60 24.76
C ASN A 171 13.41 -11.03 25.33
N ARG A 172 12.45 -11.90 24.97
CA ARG A 172 12.38 -13.31 25.38
C ARG A 172 13.61 -14.07 24.87
N ARG A 173 13.92 -13.92 23.57
CA ARG A 173 15.05 -14.60 22.91
C ARG A 173 16.41 -14.11 23.43
N ARG A 174 16.61 -12.80 23.63
CA ARG A 174 17.84 -12.24 24.24
C ARG A 174 18.12 -12.81 25.64
N ARG A 175 17.12 -12.82 26.53
CA ARG A 175 17.27 -13.38 27.90
C ARG A 175 17.60 -14.88 27.89
N GLY A 176 17.12 -15.62 26.90
CA GLY A 176 17.47 -17.04 26.71
C GLY A 176 18.96 -17.26 26.43
N GLN A 177 19.58 -16.37 25.65
CA GLN A 177 21.01 -16.47 25.27
C GLN A 177 21.96 -16.16 26.43
N GLU A 178 21.54 -15.38 27.42
CA GLU A 178 22.32 -15.14 28.65
C GLU A 178 22.27 -16.33 29.63
N GLY A 179 21.28 -17.23 29.49
CA GLY A 179 21.02 -18.33 30.41
C GLY A 179 21.85 -19.59 30.21
N GLY A 180 22.49 -19.79 29.05
CA GLY A 180 23.36 -20.95 28.83
C GLY A 180 23.89 -21.13 27.41
N GLY A 181 25.16 -21.52 27.31
CA GLY A 181 25.77 -22.01 26.07
C GLY A 181 26.61 -20.99 25.29
N VAL A 182 27.93 -20.98 25.58
CA VAL A 182 29.02 -20.48 24.70
C VAL A 182 28.79 -19.12 24.01
N THR A 183 29.31 -18.06 24.61
CA THR A 183 29.59 -16.81 23.89
C THR A 183 30.65 -17.06 22.82
N VAL A 184 30.26 -17.09 21.54
CA VAL A 184 31.20 -17.18 20.40
C VAL A 184 31.86 -15.82 20.19
N ALA A 185 32.79 -15.48 21.09
CA ALA A 185 33.55 -14.25 21.04
C ALA A 185 34.52 -14.25 19.85
N GLY A 186 34.22 -13.48 18.80
CA GLY A 186 35.14 -13.19 17.70
C GLY A 186 34.84 -13.89 16.38
N ARG A 187 33.70 -13.55 15.76
CA ARG A 187 33.58 -13.53 14.29
C ARG A 187 33.04 -12.15 13.86
N GLY A 188 33.43 -11.68 12.67
CA GLY A 188 33.09 -10.35 12.17
C GLY A 188 31.58 -10.16 11.95
N ARG A 189 31.16 -8.91 11.65
CA ARG A 189 29.75 -8.50 11.44
C ARG A 189 28.99 -9.45 10.47
N GLY A 190 28.38 -10.49 11.00
CA GLY A 190 27.49 -11.39 10.26
C GLY A 190 26.06 -10.87 10.30
N LEU A 191 25.35 -10.96 9.17
CA LEU A 191 23.93 -10.59 9.10
C LEU A 191 23.07 -11.53 9.98
N TYR A 192 23.49 -12.79 10.13
CA TYR A 192 22.86 -13.79 10.99
C TYR A 192 23.28 -13.59 12.46
N GLY A 193 22.40 -12.98 13.25
CA GLY A 193 22.61 -12.74 14.68
C GLY A 193 22.28 -11.32 15.16
N ALA A 194 21.95 -10.40 14.24
CA ALA A 194 21.35 -9.12 14.60
C ALA A 194 19.93 -9.32 15.18
N PRO A 195 19.47 -8.45 16.10
CA PRO A 195 18.07 -8.48 16.55
C PRO A 195 17.14 -7.95 15.46
N LEU A 196 16.00 -8.61 15.24
CA LEU A 196 14.97 -8.17 14.30
C LEU A 196 14.55 -6.71 14.56
N GLU A 197 14.74 -5.84 13.58
CA GLU A 197 14.34 -4.43 13.66
C GLU A 197 12.82 -4.26 13.50
N ILE A 198 12.26 -3.19 14.05
CA ILE A 198 10.88 -2.76 13.83
C ILE A 198 10.90 -1.49 12.98
N HIS A 199 10.25 -1.52 11.81
CA HIS A 199 10.07 -0.33 10.95
C HIS A 199 8.60 0.09 10.97
N ALA A 200 8.31 1.33 11.38
CA ALA A 200 6.94 1.84 11.45
C ALA A 200 6.36 2.06 10.05
N SER A 201 5.26 1.39 9.74
CA SER A 201 4.59 1.46 8.44
C SER A 201 3.97 2.84 8.20
N THR A 202 3.94 3.29 6.94
CA THR A 202 3.18 4.47 6.47
C THR A 202 1.69 4.41 6.86
N GLN A 203 1.16 3.20 7.11
CA GLN A 203 -0.19 2.96 7.61
C GLN A 203 -0.42 3.45 9.06
N GLN A 204 0.63 3.86 9.79
CA GLN A 204 0.52 4.58 11.07
C GLN A 204 0.30 6.09 10.90
N THR A 205 0.20 6.58 9.65
CA THR A 205 -0.14 7.97 9.32
C THR A 205 0.85 9.02 9.90
N VAL A 206 2.15 8.68 10.01
CA VAL A 206 3.15 9.60 10.59
C VAL A 206 3.48 10.75 9.62
N THR A 207 3.15 11.98 10.03
CA THR A 207 3.31 13.21 9.23
C THR A 207 4.14 14.30 9.91
N CYS A 208 4.68 14.08 11.12
CA CYS A 208 5.44 15.06 11.89
C CYS A 208 6.47 14.39 12.80
N ALA A 209 7.43 15.17 13.31
CA ALA A 209 8.50 14.67 14.18
C ALA A 209 7.98 14.03 15.49
N ASP A 210 6.92 14.58 16.09
CA ASP A 210 6.27 13.96 17.27
C ASP A 210 5.70 12.56 16.98
N GLY A 211 5.25 12.31 15.75
CA GLY A 211 4.79 10.98 15.34
C GLY A 211 5.94 10.00 15.09
N VAL A 212 7.10 10.50 14.66
CA VAL A 212 8.35 9.71 14.58
C VAL A 212 8.83 9.34 15.98
N ALA A 213 8.85 10.32 16.91
CA ALA A 213 9.22 10.10 18.31
C ALA A 213 8.27 9.13 19.02
N PHE A 214 6.95 9.22 18.79
CA PHE A 214 5.98 8.24 19.31
C PHE A 214 6.32 6.81 18.86
N ALA A 215 6.61 6.59 17.58
CA ALA A 215 6.96 5.28 17.05
C ALA A 215 8.31 4.79 17.62
N ALA A 216 9.34 5.64 17.65
CA ALA A 216 10.64 5.28 18.21
C ALA A 216 10.53 4.87 19.69
N GLU A 217 9.87 5.67 20.53
CA GLU A 217 9.76 5.42 21.97
C GLU A 217 8.84 4.25 22.32
N ARG A 218 7.62 4.22 21.75
CA ARG A 218 6.59 3.25 22.14
C ARG A 218 6.79 1.91 21.46
N THR A 219 6.82 1.90 20.12
CA THR A 219 6.93 0.67 19.33
C THR A 219 8.37 0.18 19.13
N ASN A 220 9.38 0.90 19.65
CA ASN A 220 10.80 0.59 19.45
C ASN A 220 11.19 0.59 17.96
N ALA A 221 10.60 1.50 17.17
CA ALA A 221 10.88 1.58 15.75
C ALA A 221 12.28 2.17 15.48
N THR A 222 13.14 1.45 14.76
CA THR A 222 14.47 1.95 14.32
C THR A 222 14.36 2.88 13.11
N ARG A 223 13.29 2.72 12.32
CA ARG A 223 12.99 3.48 11.11
C ARG A 223 11.50 3.79 11.01
N VAL A 224 11.15 4.96 10.49
CA VAL A 224 9.75 5.36 10.27
C VAL A 224 9.50 5.68 8.79
N VAL A 225 8.50 5.00 8.21
CA VAL A 225 8.04 5.25 6.84
C VAL A 225 6.99 6.36 6.87
N LEU A 226 7.34 7.55 6.40
CA LEU A 226 6.47 8.73 6.49
C LEU A 226 5.22 8.64 5.60
N GLY A 227 4.27 9.57 5.84
CA GLY A 227 3.16 9.86 4.94
C GLY A 227 3.65 10.23 3.53
N ARG A 228 2.86 9.84 2.52
CA ARG A 228 3.15 10.08 1.09
C ARG A 228 2.66 11.44 0.60
N GLU A 229 2.04 12.18 1.52
CA GLU A 229 1.37 13.45 1.33
C GLU A 229 2.24 14.65 1.75
N LEU A 230 3.49 14.40 2.20
CA LEU A 230 4.46 15.41 2.60
C LEU A 230 5.23 16.02 1.42
N SER A 231 5.61 17.28 1.57
CA SER A 231 6.55 17.98 0.71
C SER A 231 8.00 17.78 1.15
N LEU A 232 8.96 18.07 0.25
CA LEU A 232 10.38 17.89 0.54
C LEU A 232 10.83 18.70 1.77
N SER A 233 10.36 19.95 1.90
CA SER A 233 10.69 20.82 3.04
C SER A 233 9.96 20.44 4.34
N GLU A 234 8.87 19.67 4.28
CA GLU A 234 8.27 19.06 5.48
C GLU A 234 9.07 17.82 5.91
N ILE A 235 9.55 17.01 4.96
CA ILE A 235 10.42 15.85 5.23
C ILE A 235 11.77 16.31 5.83
N GLU A 236 12.36 17.37 5.27
CA GLU A 236 13.60 18.01 5.75
C GLU A 236 13.49 18.41 7.23
N ARG A 237 12.48 19.20 7.60
CA ARG A 237 12.21 19.58 9.00
C ARG A 237 12.02 18.40 9.95
N ILE A 238 11.42 17.30 9.47
CA ILE A 238 11.23 16.08 10.28
C ILE A 238 12.58 15.41 10.51
N ALA A 239 13.41 15.25 9.48
CA ALA A 239 14.74 14.65 9.58
C ALA A 239 15.71 15.49 10.41
N GLU A 240 15.64 16.82 10.33
CA GLU A 240 16.37 17.75 11.22
C GLU A 240 15.98 17.61 12.71
N SER A 241 14.84 16.98 13.01
CA SER A 241 14.26 16.88 14.35
C SER A 241 14.38 15.48 15.00
N THR A 242 15.08 14.52 14.39
CA THR A 242 15.13 13.12 14.87
C THR A 242 16.37 12.35 14.39
N ASP A 243 16.97 11.56 15.29
CA ASP A 243 18.03 10.58 14.94
C ASP A 243 17.46 9.26 14.36
N THR A 244 16.15 9.01 14.51
CA THR A 244 15.45 7.83 13.97
C THR A 244 15.48 7.81 12.43
N GLU A 245 15.80 6.68 11.81
CA GLU A 245 15.90 6.61 10.34
C GLU A 245 14.57 6.95 9.65
N ILE A 246 14.63 7.72 8.56
CA ILE A 246 13.46 8.17 7.80
C ILE A 246 13.38 7.44 6.45
N GLU A 247 12.19 6.92 6.13
CA GLU A 247 11.90 6.26 4.86
C GLU A 247 10.76 6.93 4.10
N VAL A 248 10.97 7.15 2.81
CA VAL A 248 10.05 7.90 1.94
C VAL A 248 9.70 7.08 0.70
N PHE A 249 8.42 6.96 0.37
CA PHE A 249 8.03 6.44 -0.94
C PHE A 249 8.39 7.44 -2.02
N VAL A 250 9.10 6.99 -3.06
CA VAL A 250 9.53 7.84 -4.18
C VAL A 250 8.88 7.46 -5.51
N HIS A 251 8.28 6.27 -5.63
CA HIS A 251 7.72 5.82 -6.90
C HIS A 251 6.52 4.88 -6.77
N GLY A 252 5.65 4.88 -7.79
CA GLY A 252 4.61 3.88 -7.99
C GLY A 252 3.21 4.38 -7.62
N ALA A 253 2.34 3.45 -7.19
CA ALA A 253 0.93 3.73 -7.00
C ALA A 253 0.66 4.70 -5.82
N LEU A 254 0.37 5.97 -6.13
CA LEU A 254 0.01 6.96 -5.13
C LEU A 254 -1.43 6.72 -4.63
N CYS A 255 -1.61 6.77 -3.31
CA CYS A 255 -2.93 6.78 -2.69
C CYS A 255 -3.53 8.18 -2.80
N VAL A 256 -4.87 8.29 -2.81
CA VAL A 256 -5.53 9.59 -2.62
C VAL A 256 -5.73 9.90 -1.14
N SER A 257 -5.94 8.84 -0.33
CA SER A 257 -6.23 8.91 1.09
C SER A 257 -4.95 8.69 1.88
N TYR A 258 -4.81 9.41 2.99
CA TYR A 258 -3.79 9.18 3.99
C TYR A 258 -3.75 7.70 4.38
N SER A 259 -2.54 7.16 4.48
CA SER A 259 -2.32 5.74 4.73
C SER A 259 -2.70 5.40 6.17
N GLY A 260 -3.46 4.32 6.38
CA GLY A 260 -4.15 4.01 7.65
C GLY A 260 -5.53 4.66 7.84
N GLN A 261 -5.95 5.57 6.96
CA GLN A 261 -7.16 6.41 7.12
C GLN A 261 -8.14 6.25 5.94
N CYS A 262 -8.42 5.02 5.50
CA CYS A 262 -9.24 4.75 4.31
C CYS A 262 -10.23 3.60 4.50
N PHE A 263 -11.45 3.92 4.93
CA PHE A 263 -12.48 2.94 5.30
C PHE A 263 -13.43 2.56 4.14
N SER A 264 -13.28 3.18 2.96
CA SER A 264 -14.12 2.96 1.75
C SER A 264 -14.35 1.48 1.35
N SER A 265 -13.32 0.64 1.48
CA SER A 265 -13.43 -0.78 1.08
C SER A 265 -14.11 -1.64 2.15
N GLU A 266 -14.07 -1.20 3.41
CA GLU A 266 -14.74 -1.85 4.52
C GLU A 266 -16.24 -1.54 4.49
N ALA A 267 -16.57 -0.24 4.45
CA ALA A 267 -17.95 0.25 4.41
C ALA A 267 -18.79 -0.39 3.29
N TRP A 268 -18.27 -0.45 2.06
CA TRP A 268 -19.01 -0.99 0.90
C TRP A 268 -18.93 -2.50 0.70
N GLY A 269 -18.02 -3.22 1.36
CA GLY A 269 -17.67 -4.58 0.90
C GLY A 269 -17.13 -5.59 1.90
N GLY A 270 -17.00 -5.26 3.19
CA GLY A 270 -16.44 -6.20 4.17
C GLY A 270 -14.96 -6.50 3.93
N ARG A 271 -14.21 -5.50 3.43
CA ARG A 271 -12.81 -5.63 2.99
C ARG A 271 -11.96 -4.43 3.42
N SER A 272 -11.42 -4.48 4.63
CA SER A 272 -10.53 -3.43 5.12
C SER A 272 -9.34 -3.14 4.17
N ALA A 273 -9.19 -1.87 3.78
CA ALA A 273 -8.02 -1.40 3.06
C ALA A 273 -6.78 -1.32 3.96
N ASN A 274 -6.99 -1.07 5.25
CA ASN A 274 -5.98 -1.15 6.31
C ASN A 274 -5.47 -2.59 6.47
N ARG A 275 -6.33 -3.60 6.25
CA ARG A 275 -5.97 -5.03 6.16
C ARG A 275 -5.58 -5.50 4.74
N GLY A 276 -5.12 -4.60 3.87
CA GLY A 276 -4.57 -4.94 2.54
C GLY A 276 -5.59 -5.29 1.44
N GLN A 277 -6.87 -5.47 1.79
CA GLN A 277 -7.93 -5.92 0.88
C GLN A 277 -8.53 -4.80 0.00
N CYS A 278 -7.90 -3.62 -0.02
CA CYS A 278 -8.31 -2.42 -0.74
C CYS A 278 -8.90 -2.72 -2.14
N ALA A 279 -10.15 -2.25 -2.33
CA ALA A 279 -10.95 -2.42 -3.54
C ALA A 279 -10.68 -1.34 -4.61
N GLN A 280 -9.77 -0.38 -4.34
CA GLN A 280 -9.46 0.76 -5.20
C GLN A 280 -10.67 1.66 -5.50
N ALA A 281 -11.56 1.84 -4.51
CA ALA A 281 -12.71 2.75 -4.53
C ALA A 281 -12.44 4.12 -5.17
N CYS A 282 -11.33 4.79 -4.82
CA CYS A 282 -10.92 6.09 -5.39
C CYS A 282 -10.62 6.09 -6.90
N ARG A 283 -10.60 4.91 -7.55
CA ARG A 283 -10.40 4.72 -8.98
C ARG A 283 -11.71 4.47 -9.74
N LEU A 284 -12.86 4.54 -9.07
CA LEU A 284 -14.20 4.56 -9.66
C LEU A 284 -14.56 5.96 -10.22
N PRO A 285 -15.56 6.05 -11.12
CA PRO A 285 -16.09 7.33 -11.57
C PRO A 285 -17.05 7.95 -10.53
N TYR A 286 -16.96 9.27 -10.34
CA TYR A 286 -17.84 10.06 -9.48
C TYR A 286 -18.37 11.28 -10.23
N GLY A 287 -19.62 11.67 -9.95
CA GLY A 287 -20.17 12.97 -10.32
C GLY A 287 -19.93 14.00 -9.22
N LEU A 288 -19.53 15.23 -9.59
CA LEU A 288 -19.39 16.33 -8.63
C LEU A 288 -20.74 17.02 -8.44
N ILE A 289 -21.34 16.90 -7.27
CA ILE A 289 -22.46 17.75 -6.84
C ILE A 289 -21.87 18.97 -6.14
N ALA A 290 -22.34 20.17 -6.47
CA ALA A 290 -21.99 21.37 -5.74
C ALA A 290 -23.23 22.28 -5.61
N ASN A 291 -23.67 22.51 -4.38
CA ASN A 291 -24.92 23.20 -4.02
C ASN A 291 -26.16 22.53 -4.65
N GLY A 292 -26.33 21.21 -4.44
CA GLY A 292 -27.40 20.39 -5.01
C GLY A 292 -27.30 20.11 -6.52
N GLU A 293 -26.55 20.90 -7.29
CA GLU A 293 -26.43 20.75 -8.75
C GLU A 293 -25.27 19.82 -9.16
N LEU A 294 -25.56 18.83 -10.01
CA LEU A 294 -24.54 18.02 -10.68
C LEU A 294 -23.77 18.88 -11.70
N ARG A 295 -22.44 19.00 -11.51
CA ARG A 295 -21.54 19.74 -12.39
C ARG A 295 -21.01 18.83 -13.51
N HIS A 296 -21.25 19.21 -14.76
CA HIS A 296 -20.54 18.63 -15.90
C HIS A 296 -19.13 19.21 -15.99
N LEU A 297 -18.12 18.36 -15.81
CA LEU A 297 -16.71 18.73 -15.82
C LEU A 297 -16.05 18.29 -17.12
N SER A 298 -15.32 19.17 -17.79
CA SER A 298 -14.51 18.83 -18.97
C SER A 298 -13.18 19.57 -18.98
N PHE A 299 -12.22 19.11 -19.79
CA PHE A 299 -10.88 19.70 -19.84
C PHE A 299 -10.85 21.13 -20.38
N ASP A 300 -11.64 21.44 -21.39
CA ASP A 300 -11.88 22.82 -21.86
C ASP A 300 -12.81 23.60 -20.89
N GLY A 301 -13.59 22.87 -20.08
CA GLY A 301 -14.62 23.40 -19.18
C GLY A 301 -14.13 24.01 -17.87
N ILE A 302 -12.83 23.94 -17.55
CA ILE A 302 -12.25 24.61 -16.35
C ILE A 302 -12.27 26.15 -16.52
N GLU A 303 -12.47 26.65 -17.75
CA GLU A 303 -12.81 28.06 -18.00
C GLU A 303 -14.33 28.33 -17.96
N GLY A 304 -15.14 27.28 -18.04
CA GLY A 304 -16.61 27.31 -18.07
C GLY A 304 -17.30 27.51 -16.72
N ILE A 305 -16.55 27.77 -15.64
CA ILE A 305 -17.08 28.00 -14.28
C ILE A 305 -18.04 29.21 -14.24
N MET A 306 -18.04 30.09 -15.25
CA MET A 306 -19.04 31.14 -15.45
C MET A 306 -19.88 30.92 -16.73
N GLY A 307 -20.78 29.94 -16.67
CA GLY A 307 -22.10 29.98 -17.32
C GLY A 307 -22.16 29.83 -18.85
N ARG A 308 -22.41 28.61 -19.33
CA ARG A 308 -23.15 28.37 -20.58
C ARG A 308 -24.27 27.35 -20.37
N ARG A 309 -25.52 27.80 -20.51
CA ARG A 309 -26.66 26.91 -20.77
C ARG A 309 -26.59 26.40 -22.21
N ASN A 310 -27.04 25.17 -22.43
CA ASN A 310 -27.34 24.55 -23.72
C ASN A 310 -26.15 24.47 -24.72
N GLY A 311 -25.29 23.46 -24.52
CA GLY A 311 -24.39 22.96 -25.55
C GLY A 311 -24.11 21.48 -25.31
N ALA A 312 -24.37 20.61 -26.28
CA ALA A 312 -24.16 19.18 -26.13
C ALA A 312 -22.66 18.85 -26.20
N THR A 313 -22.03 18.64 -25.05
CA THR A 313 -20.67 18.10 -24.95
C THR A 313 -20.65 16.67 -25.49
N THR A 314 -19.84 16.40 -26.51
CA THR A 314 -19.51 15.03 -26.91
C THR A 314 -18.75 14.37 -25.77
N GLY A 315 -19.21 13.20 -25.32
CA GLY A 315 -18.79 12.56 -24.05
C GLY A 315 -17.36 12.02 -23.97
N ASN A 316 -16.43 12.55 -24.77
CA ASN A 316 -15.06 12.06 -24.92
C ASN A 316 -14.06 12.81 -24.02
N ASP A 317 -14.44 13.96 -23.46
CA ASP A 317 -13.58 14.84 -22.63
C ASP A 317 -14.14 15.13 -21.23
N GLU A 318 -15.05 14.27 -20.76
CA GLU A 318 -15.72 14.41 -19.45
C GLU A 318 -14.84 13.89 -18.30
N ILE A 319 -14.65 14.70 -17.25
CA ILE A 319 -13.82 14.37 -16.08
C ILE A 319 -14.65 13.60 -15.06
N LYS A 320 -14.30 12.34 -14.79
CA LYS A 320 -15.07 11.43 -13.90
C LYS A 320 -14.26 10.84 -12.75
N TYR A 321 -12.94 10.71 -12.88
CA TYR A 321 -12.12 10.00 -11.91
C TYR A 321 -11.57 10.96 -10.84
N LEU A 322 -12.47 11.61 -10.11
CA LEU A 322 -12.23 12.79 -9.26
C LEU A 322 -11.31 12.53 -8.05
N LEU A 323 -11.10 11.25 -7.70
CA LEU A 323 -10.21 10.82 -6.61
C LEU A 323 -9.01 9.96 -7.12
N SER A 324 -8.71 9.99 -8.41
CA SER A 324 -7.70 9.13 -9.04
C SER A 324 -6.40 9.89 -9.38
N PRO A 325 -5.39 9.93 -8.50
CA PRO A 325 -4.13 10.62 -8.76
C PRO A 325 -3.28 9.92 -9.82
N GLN A 326 -2.38 10.69 -10.45
CA GLN A 326 -1.26 10.16 -11.24
C GLN A 326 -0.32 9.29 -10.38
N ASP A 327 0.57 8.52 -11.00
CA ASP A 327 1.53 7.70 -10.26
C ASP A 327 2.73 8.52 -9.79
N LEU A 328 3.26 8.20 -8.61
CA LEU A 328 4.38 8.92 -8.00
C LEU A 328 5.68 8.65 -8.77
N CYS A 329 6.49 9.69 -8.98
CA CYS A 329 7.85 9.61 -9.48
C CYS A 329 8.65 10.82 -8.97
N GLY A 330 9.46 10.56 -7.94
CA GLY A 330 10.34 11.51 -7.28
C GLY A 330 11.78 11.48 -7.79
N LEU A 331 12.05 11.05 -9.03
CA LEU A 331 13.42 10.93 -9.56
C LEU A 331 14.17 12.26 -9.50
N GLU A 332 13.48 13.36 -9.82
CA GLU A 332 14.02 14.72 -9.81
C GLU A 332 14.18 15.27 -8.38
N GLN A 333 13.65 14.59 -7.36
CA GLN A 333 13.72 14.97 -5.94
C GLN A 333 14.74 14.14 -5.14
N VAL A 334 15.35 13.11 -5.73
CA VAL A 334 16.33 12.23 -5.05
C VAL A 334 17.49 13.01 -4.43
N GLU A 335 18.02 14.03 -5.13
CA GLU A 335 19.10 14.87 -4.60
C GLU A 335 18.68 15.63 -3.34
N GLY A 336 17.47 16.19 -3.33
CA GLY A 336 16.90 16.86 -2.16
C GLY A 336 16.67 15.90 -0.99
N LEU A 337 16.13 14.70 -1.27
CA LEU A 337 15.90 13.68 -0.25
C LEU A 337 17.21 13.17 0.37
N VAL A 338 18.28 13.03 -0.42
CA VAL A 338 19.63 12.68 0.09
C VAL A 338 20.21 13.84 0.92
N LYS A 339 20.07 15.09 0.48
CA LYS A 339 20.52 16.28 1.23
C LYS A 339 19.78 16.44 2.56
N ALA A 340 18.49 16.13 2.59
CA ALA A 340 17.62 16.08 3.77
C ALA A 340 17.83 14.85 4.68
N GLY A 341 18.83 13.98 4.40
CA GLY A 341 19.18 12.86 5.28
C GLY A 341 18.25 11.65 5.24
N VAL A 342 17.36 11.53 4.24
CA VAL A 342 16.42 10.40 4.13
C VAL A 342 17.18 9.08 3.95
N SER A 343 17.07 8.21 4.96
CA SER A 343 17.85 6.98 5.10
C SER A 343 17.44 5.90 4.09
N CYS A 344 16.18 5.88 3.64
CA CYS A 344 15.69 4.90 2.67
C CYS A 344 14.67 5.48 1.68
N LEU A 345 14.89 5.22 0.38
CA LEU A 345 13.92 5.50 -0.68
C LEU A 345 13.17 4.22 -1.07
N LYS A 346 11.83 4.25 -1.04
CA LYS A 346 10.94 3.09 -1.22
C LYS A 346 10.14 3.16 -2.53
N ILE A 347 10.12 2.06 -3.27
CA ILE A 347 9.35 1.92 -4.53
C ILE A 347 8.08 1.07 -4.27
N GLU A 348 6.89 1.54 -4.62
CA GLU A 348 5.64 0.76 -4.52
C GLU A 348 5.38 -0.05 -5.80
N GLY A 349 5.51 -1.38 -5.68
CA GLY A 349 5.29 -2.35 -6.75
C GLY A 349 4.34 -3.49 -6.36
N ARG A 350 3.21 -3.20 -5.71
CA ARG A 350 2.16 -4.20 -5.45
C ARG A 350 1.57 -4.71 -6.78
N LEU A 351 1.59 -6.04 -6.96
CA LEU A 351 1.17 -6.74 -8.19
C LEU A 351 1.90 -6.24 -9.46
N LYS A 352 3.22 -6.02 -9.35
CA LYS A 352 4.09 -5.64 -10.48
C LYS A 352 5.01 -6.79 -10.90
N ASP A 353 5.27 -6.86 -12.20
CA ASP A 353 6.20 -7.80 -12.82
C ASP A 353 7.68 -7.45 -12.56
N ALA A 354 8.57 -8.35 -12.95
CA ALA A 354 10.00 -8.19 -12.79
C ALA A 354 10.58 -7.03 -13.64
N SER A 355 10.02 -6.76 -14.83
CA SER A 355 10.45 -5.66 -15.71
C SER A 355 10.22 -4.29 -15.05
N TYR A 356 9.08 -4.10 -14.38
CA TYR A 356 8.81 -2.90 -13.59
C TYR A 356 9.79 -2.77 -12.41
N VAL A 357 10.06 -3.86 -11.68
CA VAL A 357 10.98 -3.85 -10.54
C VAL A 357 12.42 -3.57 -10.98
N ALA A 358 12.87 -4.16 -12.09
CA ALA A 358 14.18 -3.88 -12.69
C ALA A 358 14.29 -2.41 -13.11
N ALA A 359 13.35 -1.92 -13.94
CA ALA A 359 13.34 -0.56 -14.46
C ALA A 359 13.38 0.49 -13.35
N THR A 360 12.50 0.35 -12.35
CA THR A 360 12.39 1.31 -11.24
C THR A 360 13.59 1.24 -10.31
N THR A 361 14.05 0.05 -9.92
CA THR A 361 15.27 -0.10 -9.09
C THR A 361 16.47 0.53 -9.78
N ARG A 362 16.69 0.23 -11.07
CA ARG A 362 17.80 0.75 -11.87
C ARG A 362 17.77 2.28 -11.96
N ALA A 363 16.60 2.86 -12.23
CA ALA A 363 16.43 4.32 -12.33
C ALA A 363 16.73 5.04 -11.00
N TYR A 364 16.22 4.52 -9.86
CA TYR A 364 16.49 5.13 -8.56
C TYR A 364 17.91 4.90 -8.07
N ARG A 365 18.53 3.74 -8.31
CA ARG A 365 19.96 3.52 -8.01
C ARG A 365 20.84 4.54 -8.74
N GLN A 366 20.60 4.72 -10.04
CA GLN A 366 21.30 5.70 -10.88
C GLN A 366 21.08 7.15 -10.41
N ALA A 367 19.90 7.49 -9.88
CA ALA A 367 19.62 8.81 -9.30
C ALA A 367 20.29 9.01 -7.93
N ILE A 368 20.33 7.99 -7.07
CA ILE A 368 20.98 8.06 -5.74
C ILE A 368 22.50 8.17 -5.91
N ASP A 369 23.09 7.41 -6.83
CA ASP A 369 24.52 7.50 -7.16
C ASP A 369 24.90 8.93 -7.60
N ALA A 370 24.14 9.50 -8.54
CA ALA A 370 24.37 10.86 -9.04
C ALA A 370 24.10 11.95 -8.00
N ALA A 371 23.19 11.71 -7.05
CA ALA A 371 22.94 12.62 -5.92
C ALA A 371 24.11 12.61 -4.92
N TRP A 372 24.60 11.43 -4.54
CA TRP A 372 25.74 11.31 -3.63
C TRP A 372 27.03 11.91 -4.22
N ASP A 373 27.28 11.71 -5.52
CA ASP A 373 28.46 12.27 -6.19
C ASP A 373 28.50 13.81 -6.10
N LYS A 374 27.37 14.48 -6.32
CA LYS A 374 27.24 15.94 -6.10
C LYS A 374 27.45 16.34 -4.65
N VAL A 375 26.85 15.62 -3.70
CA VAL A 375 26.92 15.96 -2.27
C VAL A 375 28.35 15.86 -1.73
N LEU A 376 29.18 14.95 -2.28
CA LEU A 376 30.61 14.85 -1.95
C LEU A 376 31.42 15.99 -2.55
N GLU A 377 31.18 16.32 -3.82
CA GLU A 377 31.81 17.45 -4.52
C GLU A 377 31.51 18.78 -3.80
N GLU A 378 30.24 19.01 -3.44
CA GLU A 378 29.79 20.17 -2.65
C GLU A 378 30.43 20.24 -1.25
N ARG A 379 30.62 19.10 -0.58
CA ARG A 379 31.20 19.02 0.78
C ARG A 379 32.72 18.98 0.81
N SER A 380 33.38 18.74 -0.33
CA SER A 380 34.82 18.44 -0.41
C SER A 380 35.25 17.28 0.51
N ASP A 381 34.38 16.28 0.68
CA ASP A 381 34.60 15.14 1.57
C ASP A 381 35.38 14.02 0.86
N SER A 382 36.27 13.36 1.61
CA SER A 382 37.01 12.17 1.18
C SER A 382 36.22 10.87 1.34
N TYR A 383 35.06 10.90 2.01
CA TYR A 383 34.17 9.77 2.16
C TYR A 383 33.71 9.21 0.81
N SER A 384 33.87 7.90 0.61
CA SER A 384 33.34 7.21 -0.56
C SER A 384 32.14 6.33 -0.13
N PRO A 385 30.90 6.69 -0.50
CA PRO A 385 29.72 5.93 -0.12
C PRO A 385 29.74 4.55 -0.79
N PRO A 386 29.27 3.49 -0.12
CA PRO A 386 29.22 2.15 -0.68
C PRO A 386 28.29 2.13 -1.91
N ARG A 387 28.86 1.93 -3.10
CA ARG A 387 28.12 1.76 -4.35
C ARG A 387 27.79 0.29 -4.57
N ARG A 388 26.58 0.00 -5.05
CA ARG A 388 26.23 -1.35 -5.56
C ARG A 388 26.96 -1.61 -6.88
N ILE A 389 27.65 -2.74 -6.98
CA ILE A 389 28.12 -3.26 -8.26
C ILE A 389 26.88 -3.61 -9.09
N LEU A 390 26.83 -3.16 -10.35
CA LEU A 390 25.69 -3.35 -11.24
C LEU A 390 26.04 -4.30 -12.39
N THR A 391 25.23 -5.33 -12.60
CA THR A 391 25.25 -6.08 -13.86
C THR A 391 24.82 -5.13 -14.99
N SER A 392 25.60 -5.07 -16.08
CA SER A 392 25.43 -4.13 -17.19
C SER A 392 25.28 -2.66 -16.74
N PRO A 393 26.35 -2.02 -16.20
CA PRO A 393 26.27 -0.68 -15.61
C PRO A 393 25.91 0.42 -16.63
N ASP A 394 26.22 0.21 -17.91
CA ASP A 394 25.93 1.14 -18.99
C ASP A 394 24.46 1.14 -19.43
N GLU A 395 23.65 0.12 -19.07
CA GLU A 395 22.21 0.14 -19.36
C GLU A 395 21.48 1.13 -18.41
N ARG A 396 21.24 2.33 -18.93
CA ARG A 396 20.52 3.42 -18.25
C ARG A 396 18.99 3.31 -18.41
N VAL A 397 18.27 3.78 -17.39
CA VAL A 397 16.80 3.89 -17.38
C VAL A 397 16.40 5.33 -17.07
N SER A 398 15.66 5.96 -17.99
CA SER A 398 15.17 7.34 -17.87
C SER A 398 13.75 7.40 -17.32
N ARG A 399 13.31 8.61 -16.90
CA ARG A 399 11.89 8.88 -16.60
C ARG A 399 10.96 8.45 -17.75
N SER A 400 11.36 8.71 -19.00
CA SER A 400 10.57 8.39 -20.20
C SER A 400 10.38 6.87 -20.37
N ASP A 401 11.40 6.08 -20.03
CA ASP A 401 11.26 4.61 -20.02
C ASP A 401 10.21 4.18 -18.98
N LEU A 402 10.24 4.73 -17.76
CA LEU A 402 9.26 4.40 -16.71
C LEU A 402 7.81 4.71 -17.14
N THR A 403 7.59 5.83 -17.83
CA THR A 403 6.29 6.19 -18.43
C THR A 403 5.77 5.12 -19.41
N HIS A 404 6.67 4.49 -20.18
CA HIS A 404 6.34 3.42 -21.11
C HIS A 404 6.25 2.02 -20.48
N VAL A 405 6.79 1.82 -19.27
CA VAL A 405 6.55 0.60 -18.49
C VAL A 405 5.21 0.69 -17.76
N PHE A 406 5.03 1.69 -16.89
CA PHE A 406 3.76 1.95 -16.23
C PHE A 406 3.68 3.33 -15.56
N ALA A 407 2.64 4.07 -15.93
CA ALA A 407 2.20 5.32 -15.31
C ALA A 407 0.68 5.47 -15.48
N ARG A 408 -0.03 6.19 -14.59
CA ARG A 408 -1.50 6.36 -14.62
C ARG A 408 -1.94 7.78 -14.91
N GLY A 409 -3.11 7.92 -15.54
CA GLY A 409 -3.80 9.21 -15.63
C GLY A 409 -3.24 10.18 -16.67
N GLN A 410 -2.59 9.67 -17.72
CA GLN A 410 -2.14 10.48 -18.86
C GLN A 410 -3.31 11.24 -19.51
N ASP A 411 -3.04 12.49 -19.90
CA ASP A 411 -3.87 13.28 -20.82
C ASP A 411 -2.98 13.77 -22.00
N GLU A 412 -3.43 14.69 -22.85
CA GLU A 412 -2.64 15.18 -24.00
C GLU A 412 -1.32 15.86 -23.57
N LYS A 413 -1.26 16.36 -22.33
CA LYS A 413 -0.22 17.25 -21.80
C LYS A 413 0.63 16.61 -20.67
N HIS A 414 0.22 15.46 -20.12
CA HIS A 414 0.88 14.82 -18.98
C HIS A 414 1.23 13.35 -19.23
N ASP A 415 2.42 12.94 -18.75
CA ASP A 415 3.01 11.60 -18.88
C ASP A 415 2.43 10.55 -17.91
N GLY A 416 1.62 10.98 -16.93
CA GLY A 416 1.05 10.12 -15.89
C GLY A 416 1.96 9.90 -14.69
N LEU A 417 3.12 10.57 -14.66
CA LEU A 417 4.07 10.57 -13.55
C LEU A 417 4.08 11.95 -12.87
N THR A 418 3.94 11.97 -11.55
CA THR A 418 3.92 13.21 -10.76
C THR A 418 4.93 13.12 -9.61
N PRO A 419 5.59 14.21 -9.20
CA PRO A 419 6.32 14.26 -7.92
C PRO A 419 5.39 14.22 -6.69
N GLY A 420 4.09 13.97 -6.89
CA GLY A 420 3.10 13.81 -5.83
C GLY A 420 2.92 15.12 -5.07
N PHE A 421 3.38 15.12 -3.83
CA PHE A 421 3.33 16.26 -2.92
C PHE A 421 4.71 16.85 -2.61
N PHE A 422 5.82 16.33 -3.16
CA PHE A 422 7.18 16.83 -2.87
C PHE A 422 7.34 18.33 -3.19
N GLU A 423 6.62 18.85 -4.19
CA GLU A 423 6.59 20.27 -4.57
C GLU A 423 5.52 21.11 -3.81
N GLY A 424 4.98 20.58 -2.71
CA GLY A 424 3.83 21.11 -1.99
C GLY A 424 2.48 20.60 -2.52
N ALA A 425 1.40 21.00 -1.85
CA ALA A 425 0.03 20.75 -2.28
C ALA A 425 -0.26 21.46 -3.61
N ARG A 426 -0.17 20.73 -4.72
CA ARG A 426 -0.44 21.22 -6.08
C ARG A 426 -1.69 20.57 -6.65
N HIS A 427 -2.85 20.90 -6.10
CA HIS A 427 -4.09 20.15 -6.34
C HIS A 427 -4.45 20.04 -7.84
N GLN A 428 -4.12 21.06 -8.68
CA GLN A 428 -4.39 21.05 -10.13
C GLN A 428 -3.55 20.03 -10.93
N ARG A 429 -2.37 19.65 -10.43
CA ARG A 429 -1.45 18.69 -11.08
C ARG A 429 -1.80 17.24 -10.72
N LEU A 430 -2.13 17.00 -9.46
CA LEU A 430 -2.22 15.64 -8.89
C LEU A 430 -3.28 14.75 -9.55
N VAL A 431 -4.53 15.23 -9.62
CA VAL A 431 -5.67 14.48 -10.17
C VAL A 431 -6.10 15.09 -11.50
N ARG A 432 -5.82 14.37 -12.58
CA ARG A 432 -6.25 14.75 -13.95
C ARG A 432 -7.71 14.35 -14.20
N GLY A 433 -8.12 13.17 -13.72
CA GLY A 433 -9.51 12.71 -13.72
C GLY A 433 -10.05 12.12 -15.03
N ARG A 434 -9.23 12.02 -16.10
CA ARG A 434 -9.60 11.38 -17.39
C ARG A 434 -9.71 9.85 -17.28
N SER A 435 -8.78 9.20 -16.58
CA SER A 435 -8.73 7.73 -16.49
C SER A 435 -7.95 7.22 -15.28
N PRO A 436 -8.33 6.07 -14.69
CA PRO A 436 -7.61 5.44 -13.58
C PRO A 436 -6.57 4.39 -14.03
N ARG A 437 -6.58 4.01 -15.31
CA ARG A 437 -5.69 2.99 -15.89
C ARG A 437 -4.43 3.64 -16.47
N HIS A 438 -3.45 2.80 -16.79
CA HIS A 438 -2.38 3.19 -17.70
C HIS A 438 -2.97 3.47 -19.08
N ARG A 439 -2.72 4.66 -19.63
CA ARG A 439 -3.16 5.07 -20.96
C ARG A 439 -2.04 5.12 -21.97
N GLY A 440 -0.80 5.36 -21.55
CA GLY A 440 0.32 5.60 -22.45
C GLY A 440 0.34 7.00 -23.06
N MET A 441 1.39 7.28 -23.84
CA MET A 441 1.67 8.60 -24.40
C MET A 441 0.69 8.96 -25.51
N HIS A 442 0.16 10.20 -25.52
CA HIS A 442 -0.71 10.68 -26.61
C HIS A 442 0.08 10.83 -27.90
N VAL A 443 -0.41 10.24 -29.00
CA VAL A 443 0.29 10.18 -30.29
C VAL A 443 -0.30 11.15 -31.32
N GLY A 444 -1.59 11.44 -31.22
CA GLY A 444 -2.33 12.16 -32.25
C GLY A 444 -3.84 11.92 -32.14
N ARG A 445 -4.57 12.12 -33.24
CA ARG A 445 -6.02 11.90 -33.33
C ARG A 445 -6.36 11.02 -34.54
N VAL A 446 -7.29 10.07 -34.38
CA VAL A 446 -7.82 9.32 -35.55
C VAL A 446 -8.61 10.28 -36.43
N VAL A 447 -8.32 10.29 -37.73
CA VAL A 447 -9.01 11.12 -38.73
C VAL A 447 -9.82 10.32 -39.74
N SER A 448 -9.48 9.04 -39.96
CA SER A 448 -10.30 8.10 -40.75
C SER A 448 -9.86 6.65 -40.51
N SER A 449 -10.58 5.69 -41.11
CA SER A 449 -10.14 4.30 -41.25
C SER A 449 -10.24 3.86 -42.72
N ILE A 450 -9.27 3.05 -43.18
CA ILE A 450 -9.17 2.63 -44.58
C ILE A 450 -8.76 1.15 -44.65
N GLY A 451 -9.66 0.29 -45.09
CA GLY A 451 -9.37 -1.13 -45.38
C GLY A 451 -8.81 -1.92 -44.18
N GLY A 452 -9.29 -1.62 -42.96
CA GLY A 452 -8.82 -2.21 -41.70
C GLY A 452 -7.74 -1.39 -40.97
N ALA A 453 -7.07 -0.47 -41.67
CA ALA A 453 -6.12 0.45 -41.06
C ALA A 453 -6.81 1.66 -40.41
N LEU A 454 -6.20 2.23 -39.37
CA LEU A 454 -6.55 3.55 -38.84
C LEU A 454 -5.58 4.60 -39.40
N VAL A 455 -6.10 5.76 -39.78
CA VAL A 455 -5.31 6.93 -40.15
C VAL A 455 -5.31 7.89 -38.96
N ILE A 456 -4.13 8.12 -38.41
CA ILE A 456 -3.89 8.98 -37.25
C ILE A 456 -3.17 10.23 -37.74
N ARG A 457 -3.73 11.42 -37.55
CA ARG A 457 -2.94 12.66 -37.64
C ARG A 457 -2.12 12.78 -36.37
N LEU A 458 -0.81 12.91 -36.49
CA LEU A 458 0.08 13.05 -35.33
C LEU A 458 -0.12 14.39 -34.61
N ASP A 459 0.25 14.46 -33.33
CA ASP A 459 0.42 15.74 -32.64
C ASP A 459 1.59 16.53 -33.25
N ASP A 460 1.49 17.87 -33.30
CA ASP A 460 2.51 18.78 -33.87
C ASP A 460 3.90 18.67 -33.20
N LYS A 461 3.98 18.01 -32.04
CA LYS A 461 5.22 17.70 -31.32
C LYS A 461 6.04 16.55 -31.95
N TYR A 462 5.49 15.86 -32.95
CA TYR A 462 6.15 14.79 -33.69
C TYR A 462 6.50 15.26 -35.11
N THR A 463 7.77 15.16 -35.48
CA THR A 463 8.21 15.38 -36.86
C THR A 463 7.84 14.21 -37.77
N ALA A 464 8.03 14.36 -39.08
CA ALA A 464 7.91 13.26 -40.04
C ALA A 464 9.01 12.19 -39.90
N GLU A 465 10.10 12.49 -39.17
CA GLU A 465 11.25 11.60 -38.97
C GLU A 465 11.17 10.84 -37.64
N ASP A 466 10.45 11.37 -36.64
CA ASP A 466 10.37 10.83 -35.26
C ASP A 466 9.78 9.42 -35.16
N ALA A 467 9.06 8.97 -36.20
CA ALA A 467 8.42 7.65 -36.31
C ALA A 467 7.80 7.12 -34.99
N PRO A 468 6.90 7.87 -34.32
CA PRO A 468 6.49 7.62 -32.93
C PRO A 468 5.80 6.28 -32.67
N LEU A 469 5.38 5.56 -33.71
CA LEU A 469 4.81 4.21 -33.68
C LEU A 469 5.64 3.29 -34.59
N LYS A 470 6.09 2.15 -34.07
CA LYS A 470 6.75 1.08 -34.85
C LYS A 470 6.01 -0.25 -34.68
N ARG A 471 6.34 -1.23 -35.54
CA ARG A 471 5.76 -2.58 -35.44
C ARG A 471 6.09 -3.21 -34.10
N GLY A 472 5.08 -3.77 -33.43
CA GLY A 472 5.16 -4.34 -32.09
C GLY A 472 4.75 -3.39 -30.97
N ASP A 473 4.67 -2.07 -31.20
CA ASP A 473 4.22 -1.13 -30.17
C ASP A 473 2.77 -1.37 -29.76
N GLY A 474 2.48 -1.25 -28.47
CA GLY A 474 1.11 -1.30 -27.96
C GLY A 474 0.42 0.04 -28.18
N VAL A 475 -0.72 0.02 -28.90
CA VAL A 475 -1.56 1.22 -29.09
C VAL A 475 -2.99 0.94 -28.65
N VAL A 476 -3.53 1.82 -27.81
CA VAL A 476 -4.95 1.87 -27.41
C VAL A 476 -5.58 3.15 -27.93
N VAL A 477 -6.81 3.05 -28.41
CA VAL A 477 -7.61 4.19 -28.88
C VAL A 477 -8.53 4.65 -27.75
N ASP A 478 -8.13 5.71 -27.04
CA ASP A 478 -8.97 6.31 -25.99
C ASP A 478 -10.21 7.00 -26.61
N ARG A 479 -11.36 6.75 -26.00
CA ARG A 479 -12.69 7.27 -26.40
C ARG A 479 -13.33 8.13 -25.31
N GLY A 480 -12.62 8.42 -24.21
CA GLY A 480 -13.19 9.07 -23.01
C GLY A 480 -14.11 8.16 -22.17
N MET A 481 -14.28 6.90 -22.57
CA MET A 481 -15.15 5.91 -21.91
C MET A 481 -14.35 4.69 -21.40
N PRO A 482 -13.39 4.87 -20.47
CA PRO A 482 -12.50 3.79 -20.00
C PRO A 482 -13.19 2.69 -19.19
N GLN A 483 -14.48 2.83 -18.87
CA GLN A 483 -15.32 1.78 -18.32
C GLN A 483 -15.78 0.75 -19.38
N GLU A 484 -15.74 1.09 -20.67
CA GLU A 484 -16.11 0.18 -21.76
C GLU A 484 -14.95 -0.76 -22.16
N LYS A 485 -15.24 -1.70 -23.07
CA LYS A 485 -14.21 -2.50 -23.72
C LYS A 485 -13.39 -1.64 -24.68
N GLU A 486 -12.14 -1.42 -24.33
CA GLU A 486 -11.19 -0.59 -25.07
C GLU A 486 -10.78 -1.23 -26.41
N LEU A 487 -10.47 -0.40 -27.40
CA LEU A 487 -10.02 -0.83 -28.73
C LEU A 487 -8.53 -0.58 -28.89
N GLY A 488 -7.75 -1.63 -29.20
CA GLY A 488 -6.31 -1.52 -29.36
C GLY A 488 -5.59 -2.87 -29.40
N GLY A 489 -4.26 -2.82 -29.44
CA GLY A 489 -3.36 -3.98 -29.44
C GLY A 489 -1.97 -3.64 -30.01
N PRO A 490 -1.14 -4.65 -30.28
CA PRO A 490 0.14 -4.47 -30.95
C PRO A 490 -0.03 -3.99 -32.40
N VAL A 491 0.75 -2.99 -32.81
CA VAL A 491 0.81 -2.49 -34.18
C VAL A 491 1.50 -3.53 -35.07
N TYR A 492 0.77 -4.05 -36.06
CA TYR A 492 1.24 -5.04 -37.01
C TYR A 492 1.96 -4.40 -38.21
N ASP A 493 1.44 -3.27 -38.71
CA ASP A 493 2.06 -2.48 -39.77
C ASP A 493 1.83 -0.98 -39.53
N VAL A 494 2.77 -0.15 -39.97
CA VAL A 494 2.71 1.31 -39.85
C VAL A 494 3.35 1.96 -41.08
N LYS A 495 2.73 3.03 -41.59
CA LYS A 495 3.25 3.83 -42.72
C LYS A 495 3.00 5.32 -42.46
N TYR A 496 3.97 6.15 -42.80
CA TYR A 496 3.92 7.60 -42.59
C TYR A 496 3.67 8.34 -43.91
N HIS A 497 2.78 9.33 -43.88
CA HIS A 497 2.45 10.18 -45.04
C HIS A 497 1.83 11.52 -44.58
N GLU A 498 2.46 12.63 -44.96
CA GLU A 498 1.96 14.01 -44.73
C GLU A 498 1.52 14.31 -43.28
N GLY A 499 2.36 13.94 -42.30
CA GLY A 499 2.04 14.12 -40.87
C GLY A 499 1.04 13.12 -40.28
N ASN A 500 0.64 12.11 -41.06
CA ASN A 500 -0.26 11.04 -40.61
C ASN A 500 0.47 9.70 -40.50
N ALA A 501 0.14 8.92 -39.47
CA ALA A 501 0.50 7.52 -39.31
C ALA A 501 -0.69 6.62 -39.68
N ILE A 502 -0.50 5.72 -40.64
CA ILE A 502 -1.48 4.72 -41.07
C ILE A 502 -1.09 3.40 -40.39
N ILE A 503 -1.83 2.98 -39.35
CA ILE A 503 -1.53 1.76 -38.59
C ILE A 503 -2.51 0.62 -38.86
N ARG A 504 -2.04 -0.62 -38.72
CA ARG A 504 -2.86 -1.84 -38.71
C ARG A 504 -2.59 -2.66 -37.45
N PHE A 505 -3.60 -3.38 -36.99
CA PHE A 505 -3.49 -4.33 -35.88
C PHE A 505 -3.57 -5.79 -36.39
N GLY A 506 -3.47 -6.77 -35.49
CA GLY A 506 -3.80 -8.16 -35.81
C GLY A 506 -5.28 -8.35 -36.18
N ARG A 507 -5.60 -9.38 -36.98
CA ARG A 507 -6.95 -9.62 -37.53
C ARG A 507 -8.06 -9.68 -36.47
N ASP A 508 -7.78 -10.23 -35.29
CA ASP A 508 -8.75 -10.30 -34.18
C ASP A 508 -9.05 -8.93 -33.56
N VAL A 509 -8.12 -7.99 -33.59
CA VAL A 509 -8.35 -6.59 -33.19
C VAL A 509 -9.13 -5.86 -34.28
N GLU A 510 -8.80 -6.07 -35.56
CA GLU A 510 -9.58 -5.54 -36.68
C GLU A 510 -11.03 -6.07 -36.69
N ARG A 511 -11.25 -7.33 -36.29
CA ARG A 511 -12.59 -7.91 -36.12
C ARG A 511 -13.34 -7.25 -34.97
N GLN A 512 -12.72 -7.14 -33.79
CA GLN A 512 -13.33 -6.47 -32.63
C GLN A 512 -13.61 -4.98 -32.88
N TRP A 513 -12.81 -4.31 -33.71
CA TRP A 513 -13.12 -2.97 -34.21
C TRP A 513 -14.44 -2.97 -34.99
N LYS A 514 -14.56 -3.83 -36.01
CA LYS A 514 -15.76 -3.95 -36.85
C LYS A 514 -17.01 -4.33 -36.05
N GLU A 515 -16.89 -5.25 -35.09
CA GLU A 515 -18.00 -5.70 -34.23
C GLU A 515 -18.51 -4.57 -33.31
N ASN A 516 -17.62 -3.76 -32.73
CA ASN A 516 -18.01 -2.65 -31.86
C ASN A 516 -18.51 -1.42 -32.65
N ASP A 517 -17.96 -1.17 -33.84
CA ASP A 517 -18.35 -0.07 -34.72
C ASP A 517 -19.66 -0.36 -35.50
N GLN A 518 -19.99 -1.64 -35.72
CA GLN A 518 -21.28 -2.04 -36.31
C GLN A 518 -22.51 -1.57 -35.52
N ARG A 519 -22.38 -1.28 -34.20
CA ARG A 519 -23.44 -0.66 -33.40
C ARG A 519 -23.72 0.81 -33.77
N PHE A 520 -22.82 1.48 -34.49
CA PHE A 520 -23.02 2.81 -35.07
C PHE A 520 -23.36 2.78 -36.57
N SER A 521 -23.09 1.67 -37.27
CA SER A 521 -23.38 1.51 -38.70
C SER A 521 -24.85 1.70 -39.07
N THR A 522 -25.79 1.52 -38.13
CA THR A 522 -27.25 1.62 -38.37
C THR A 522 -27.76 3.04 -38.61
N SER A 523 -26.93 4.09 -38.54
CA SER A 523 -27.29 5.44 -39.03
C SER A 523 -26.42 5.93 -40.20
N MET A 524 -25.77 5.03 -40.93
CA MET A 524 -25.00 5.35 -42.14
C MET A 524 -25.34 4.43 -43.32
N THR A 525 -26.53 4.62 -43.90
CA THR A 525 -26.81 4.18 -45.28
C THR A 525 -26.17 5.15 -46.27
N PRO A 526 -25.17 4.76 -47.08
CA PRO A 526 -24.67 5.59 -48.15
C PRO A 526 -25.61 5.49 -49.35
N THR A 527 -26.36 6.55 -49.63
CA THR A 527 -27.08 6.69 -50.92
C THR A 527 -26.07 7.02 -52.02
N GLY A 528 -25.31 6.01 -52.44
CA GLY A 528 -24.20 6.15 -53.39
C GLY A 528 -23.51 4.81 -53.63
N SER A 529 -24.04 4.03 -54.55
CA SER A 529 -23.45 2.76 -54.99
C SER A 529 -22.10 2.98 -55.69
N HIS A 530 -21.05 2.28 -55.27
CA HIS A 530 -20.44 1.20 -56.07
C HIS A 530 -19.38 0.42 -55.27
N VAL A 531 -19.20 -0.86 -55.64
CA VAL A 531 -18.27 -1.80 -55.01
C VAL A 531 -16.87 -1.64 -55.59
N TRP A 532 -15.85 -1.64 -54.73
CA TRP A 532 -14.45 -1.90 -55.12
C TRP A 532 -13.81 -2.91 -54.18
N SER A 533 -13.95 -4.19 -54.54
CA SER A 533 -13.04 -5.25 -54.10
C SER A 533 -11.72 -5.13 -54.89
N ASN A 534 -10.62 -5.55 -54.25
CA ASN A 534 -9.27 -5.64 -54.82
C ASN A 534 -8.62 -4.30 -55.25
N ILE A 535 -7.79 -3.74 -54.35
CA ILE A 535 -6.60 -2.98 -54.75
C ILE A 535 -5.38 -3.64 -54.09
N SER A 536 -4.61 -4.38 -54.88
CA SER A 536 -3.23 -4.72 -54.55
C SER A 536 -2.29 -3.64 -55.07
N SER A 537 -1.13 -3.50 -54.43
CA SER A 537 0.11 -2.97 -55.03
C SER A 537 0.05 -1.62 -55.81
N THR A 538 0.50 -0.57 -55.10
CA THR A 538 1.30 0.57 -55.61
C THR A 538 0.62 1.80 -56.26
N VAL A 539 1.11 2.98 -55.86
CA VAL A 539 0.96 4.35 -56.42
C VAL A 539 -0.40 5.07 -56.24
N PHE A 540 -0.33 6.42 -56.20
CA PHE A 540 -1.41 7.42 -56.19
C PHE A 540 -2.30 7.57 -54.95
N PHE A 541 -1.68 8.02 -53.85
CA PHE A 541 -2.34 8.85 -52.84
C PHE A 541 -1.89 10.31 -53.03
N SER A 542 -2.71 11.13 -53.70
CA SER A 542 -2.55 12.60 -53.81
C SER A 542 -3.73 13.21 -54.59
N SER A 543 -4.77 13.68 -53.88
CA SER A 543 -5.76 14.71 -54.29
C SER A 543 -7.12 14.61 -53.56
N TYR A 544 -7.58 13.39 -53.23
CA TYR A 544 -8.98 13.14 -52.82
C TYR A 544 -9.26 13.13 -51.29
N ILE A 545 -8.41 13.75 -50.47
CA ILE A 545 -8.70 14.04 -49.05
C ILE A 545 -8.94 15.54 -48.87
N SER A 546 -9.98 16.05 -49.54
CA SER A 546 -10.46 17.42 -49.36
C SER A 546 -12.00 17.46 -49.44
N ALA A 547 -12.59 18.40 -48.70
CA ALA A 547 -14.01 18.77 -48.74
C ALA A 547 -15.12 17.76 -48.34
N THR A 548 -14.83 16.54 -47.85
CA THR A 548 -15.91 15.62 -47.36
C THR A 548 -15.77 15.08 -45.93
N ILE A 549 -14.60 15.21 -45.27
CA ILE A 549 -14.40 14.80 -43.86
C ILE A 549 -14.64 16.00 -42.92
N ALA A 550 -15.79 16.66 -43.07
CA ALA A 550 -16.11 17.93 -42.39
C ALA A 550 -17.34 17.86 -41.46
N ALA A 551 -17.99 16.70 -41.35
CA ALA A 551 -19.14 16.49 -40.48
C ALA A 551 -18.98 15.18 -39.68
N ARG A 552 -19.27 15.24 -38.37
CA ARG A 552 -19.14 14.14 -37.39
C ARG A 552 -17.71 13.60 -37.21
N ALA A 553 -16.79 14.48 -36.80
CA ALA A 553 -15.50 14.05 -36.26
C ALA A 553 -15.71 13.31 -34.92
N ILE A 554 -15.48 11.99 -34.91
CA ILE A 554 -15.45 11.20 -33.67
C ILE A 554 -14.04 11.33 -33.08
N LEU A 555 -13.92 12.11 -32.00
CA LEU A 555 -12.63 12.42 -31.37
C LEU A 555 -12.06 11.18 -30.66
N HIS A 556 -11.17 10.46 -31.36
CA HIS A 556 -10.50 9.26 -30.87
C HIS A 556 -9.00 9.51 -30.73
N HIS A 557 -8.48 9.20 -29.54
CA HIS A 557 -7.14 9.59 -29.09
C HIS A 557 -6.23 8.34 -29.02
N PRO A 558 -5.51 7.98 -30.09
CA PRO A 558 -4.50 6.92 -30.07
C PRO A 558 -3.38 7.24 -29.08
N ARG A 559 -3.10 6.26 -28.23
CA ARG A 559 -2.14 6.32 -27.15
C ARG A 559 -1.17 5.15 -27.24
N LYS A 560 0.13 5.42 -27.18
CA LYS A 560 1.20 4.41 -27.16
C LYS A 560 1.38 3.89 -25.73
N THR A 561 0.68 2.79 -25.42
CA THR A 561 0.74 2.07 -24.14
C THR A 561 2.02 1.28 -23.95
N ALA A 562 2.75 0.97 -25.02
CA ALA A 562 4.05 0.29 -24.93
C ALA A 562 4.96 0.69 -26.08
N ASP A 563 6.21 1.04 -25.77
CA ASP A 563 7.29 1.00 -26.76
C ASP A 563 7.93 -0.39 -26.74
N SER A 564 7.94 -1.02 -27.91
CA SER A 564 8.37 -2.40 -28.09
C SER A 564 9.87 -2.65 -27.88
N ASP A 565 10.73 -1.62 -27.94
CA ASP A 565 12.17 -1.77 -27.66
C ASP A 565 12.52 -1.38 -26.22
N ILE A 566 11.81 -0.43 -25.63
CA ILE A 566 11.89 -0.16 -24.18
C ILE A 566 11.48 -1.42 -23.41
N LEU A 567 10.34 -2.05 -23.74
CA LEU A 567 9.91 -3.28 -23.06
C LEU A 567 10.92 -4.43 -23.20
N LYS A 568 11.50 -4.65 -24.40
CA LYS A 568 12.59 -5.63 -24.58
C LYS A 568 13.80 -5.32 -23.70
N ARG A 569 14.15 -4.04 -23.53
CA ARG A 569 15.25 -3.62 -22.66
C ARG A 569 14.94 -3.88 -21.19
N MET A 570 13.75 -3.54 -20.72
CA MET A 570 13.34 -3.77 -19.33
C MET A 570 13.18 -5.27 -19.01
N HIS A 571 12.79 -6.09 -19.99
CA HIS A 571 12.77 -7.55 -19.85
C HIS A 571 14.19 -8.11 -19.64
N ARG A 572 15.15 -7.74 -20.50
CA ARG A 572 16.56 -8.12 -20.31
C ARG A 572 17.11 -7.64 -18.95
N LEU A 573 16.80 -6.41 -18.53
CA LEU A 573 17.20 -5.91 -17.21
C LEU A 573 16.63 -6.74 -16.04
N ALA A 574 15.46 -7.35 -16.21
CA ALA A 574 14.85 -8.25 -15.21
C ALA A 574 15.42 -9.68 -15.25
N GLU A 575 15.96 -10.10 -16.39
CA GLU A 575 16.63 -11.39 -16.60
C GLU A 575 18.14 -11.37 -16.29
N LEU A 576 18.70 -10.22 -15.91
CA LEU A 576 20.10 -10.14 -15.51
C LEU A 576 20.38 -10.98 -14.26
N ASP A 577 21.45 -11.76 -14.31
CA ASP A 577 22.01 -12.37 -13.11
C ASP A 577 22.53 -11.28 -12.15
N PRO A 578 22.39 -11.50 -10.83
CA PRO A 578 23.03 -10.68 -9.80
C PRO A 578 24.55 -10.54 -9.99
N PRO A 579 25.16 -9.45 -9.52
CA PRO A 579 26.61 -9.32 -9.50
C PRO A 579 27.24 -10.43 -8.64
N LYS A 580 28.29 -11.06 -9.18
CA LYS A 580 29.12 -12.02 -8.43
C LYS A 580 29.96 -11.31 -7.38
N SER A 581 30.15 -11.93 -6.21
CA SER A 581 31.02 -11.40 -5.16
C SER A 581 32.47 -11.32 -5.64
N PRO A 582 33.19 -10.21 -5.42
CA PRO A 582 34.62 -10.15 -5.72
C PRO A 582 35.41 -11.07 -4.78
N ALA A 583 36.41 -11.76 -5.32
CA ALA A 583 37.28 -12.64 -4.55
C ALA A 583 38.75 -12.54 -4.98
N LYS A 584 39.63 -12.30 -4.00
CA LYS A 584 41.08 -12.34 -4.14
C LYS A 584 41.54 -13.79 -4.13
N VAL A 585 42.32 -14.17 -5.14
CA VAL A 585 42.97 -15.48 -5.22
C VAL A 585 44.46 -15.32 -4.89
N VAL A 586 44.92 -16.04 -3.88
CA VAL A 586 46.34 -16.16 -3.54
C VAL A 586 46.82 -17.54 -3.96
N VAL A 587 47.97 -17.61 -4.64
CA VAL A 587 48.63 -18.87 -5.02
C VAL A 587 50.01 -18.90 -4.38
N GLU A 588 50.28 -19.95 -3.61
CA GLU A 588 51.43 -20.08 -2.71
C GLU A 588 52.19 -21.38 -2.99
N GLY A 589 53.53 -21.37 -2.93
CA GLY A 589 54.35 -22.58 -3.04
C GLY A 589 55.81 -22.35 -3.46
N ARG A 590 56.66 -23.34 -3.20
CA ARG A 590 58.12 -23.37 -3.48
C ARG A 590 58.55 -24.72 -4.06
N VAL A 591 59.75 -24.81 -4.61
CA VAL A 591 60.32 -26.09 -5.08
C VAL A 591 60.37 -27.08 -3.90
N GLY A 592 59.71 -28.24 -4.06
CA GLY A 592 59.56 -29.25 -3.02
C GLY A 592 58.33 -29.11 -2.10
N ASP A 593 57.65 -27.96 -2.09
CA ASP A 593 56.39 -27.77 -1.37
C ASP A 593 55.17 -28.22 -2.22
N ILE A 594 54.01 -28.38 -1.58
CA ILE A 594 52.72 -28.53 -2.27
C ILE A 594 52.16 -27.16 -2.69
N LEU A 595 51.58 -27.07 -3.88
CA LEU A 595 50.87 -25.88 -4.33
C LEU A 595 49.66 -25.64 -3.44
N THR A 596 49.50 -24.43 -2.92
CA THR A 596 48.30 -24.02 -2.16
C THR A 596 47.57 -22.91 -2.93
N VAL A 597 46.24 -23.01 -2.99
CA VAL A 597 45.36 -21.95 -3.51
C VAL A 597 44.39 -21.53 -2.42
N ARG A 598 44.30 -20.23 -2.18
CA ARG A 598 43.42 -19.61 -1.20
C ARG A 598 42.50 -18.65 -1.93
N ILE A 599 41.20 -18.71 -1.65
CA ILE A 599 40.20 -17.84 -2.26
C ILE A 599 39.51 -17.10 -1.13
N ILE A 600 39.74 -15.78 -1.10
CA ILE A 600 39.24 -14.86 -0.08
C ILE A 600 38.06 -14.12 -0.69
N ASP A 601 36.86 -14.33 -0.17
CA ASP A 601 35.70 -13.49 -0.49
C ASP A 601 35.94 -12.10 0.13
N GLU A 602 36.07 -11.07 -0.70
CA GLU A 602 36.39 -9.71 -0.22
C GLU A 602 35.23 -9.04 0.53
N ARG A 603 34.00 -9.56 0.38
CA ARG A 603 32.80 -9.03 1.02
C ARG A 603 32.51 -9.67 2.37
N THR A 604 32.78 -10.97 2.52
CA THR A 604 32.53 -11.72 3.77
C THR A 604 33.80 -11.95 4.60
N GLY A 605 34.99 -11.82 4.00
CA GLY A 605 36.27 -12.14 4.63
C GLY A 605 36.50 -13.65 4.83
N LEU A 606 35.62 -14.50 4.32
CA LEU A 606 35.74 -15.96 4.39
C LEU A 606 36.79 -16.45 3.40
N ILE A 607 37.53 -17.50 3.78
CA ILE A 607 38.66 -18.02 3.01
C ILE A 607 38.50 -19.52 2.82
N GLY A 608 38.32 -19.96 1.57
CA GLY A 608 38.45 -21.37 1.20
C GLY A 608 39.89 -21.69 0.82
N ILE A 609 40.39 -22.86 1.24
CA ILE A 609 41.79 -23.26 1.07
C ILE A 609 41.86 -24.71 0.57
N ALA A 610 42.63 -24.93 -0.50
CA ALA A 610 42.99 -26.27 -0.94
C ALA A 610 44.45 -26.34 -1.38
N ASN A 611 45.00 -27.55 -1.44
CA ASN A 611 46.38 -27.81 -1.85
C ASN A 611 46.51 -28.99 -2.84
N SER A 612 47.68 -29.15 -3.45
CA SER A 612 47.99 -30.20 -4.42
C SER A 612 48.48 -31.52 -3.81
N LEU A 613 48.24 -31.79 -2.53
CA LEU A 613 48.82 -32.94 -1.82
C LEU A 613 48.57 -34.30 -2.52
N GLU A 614 47.37 -34.48 -3.08
CA GLU A 614 46.96 -35.69 -3.83
C GLU A 614 47.59 -35.80 -5.23
N MET A 615 48.28 -34.75 -5.69
CA MET A 615 48.81 -34.62 -7.05
C MET A 615 50.35 -34.58 -7.07
N GLY A 616 50.96 -34.01 -6.03
CA GLY A 616 52.41 -33.94 -5.83
C GLY A 616 52.90 -32.57 -5.38
N THR A 617 54.23 -32.48 -5.25
CA THR A 617 54.98 -31.26 -4.93
C THR A 617 55.40 -30.52 -6.19
N LEU A 618 55.64 -29.22 -6.09
CA LEU A 618 56.21 -28.40 -7.15
C LEU A 618 57.65 -28.82 -7.45
N ALA A 619 58.02 -28.84 -8.73
CA ALA A 619 59.36 -29.13 -9.19
C ALA A 619 60.11 -27.85 -9.60
N GLU A 620 61.43 -27.93 -9.74
CA GLU A 620 62.23 -26.92 -10.43
C GLU A 620 61.98 -27.02 -11.95
N ALA A 621 61.93 -25.90 -12.67
CA ALA A 621 61.57 -25.89 -14.08
C ALA A 621 62.75 -26.27 -15.00
N GLU A 622 62.77 -27.51 -15.48
CA GLU A 622 63.63 -27.98 -16.58
C GLU A 622 63.30 -27.34 -17.97
N GLY A 623 62.46 -26.31 -18.00
CA GLY A 623 61.91 -25.68 -19.20
C GLY A 623 61.18 -24.37 -18.87
N PRO A 624 60.14 -23.97 -19.61
CA PRO A 624 59.36 -22.77 -19.28
C PRO A 624 58.66 -22.93 -17.93
N ALA A 625 59.13 -22.18 -16.93
CA ALA A 625 58.51 -22.10 -15.61
C ALA A 625 57.06 -21.58 -15.67
N ILE A 626 56.30 -21.82 -14.60
CA ILE A 626 54.96 -21.26 -14.46
C ILE A 626 55.05 -19.73 -14.44
N ASN A 627 54.32 -19.09 -15.35
CA ASN A 627 54.28 -17.64 -15.50
C ASN A 627 52.90 -17.07 -15.13
N ARG A 628 52.86 -15.79 -14.74
CA ARG A 628 51.64 -15.07 -14.30
C ARG A 628 50.48 -15.15 -15.30
N GLN A 629 50.75 -15.12 -16.62
CA GLN A 629 49.70 -15.27 -17.64
C GLN A 629 49.08 -16.67 -17.64
N SER A 630 49.90 -17.71 -17.43
CA SER A 630 49.45 -19.10 -17.38
C SER A 630 48.62 -19.38 -16.14
N ILE A 631 49.01 -18.86 -14.96
CA ILE A 631 48.18 -18.93 -13.74
C ILE A 631 46.89 -18.15 -13.93
N ALA A 632 46.93 -16.90 -14.42
CA ALA A 632 45.72 -16.11 -14.66
C ALA A 632 44.72 -16.82 -15.59
N LYS A 633 45.22 -17.52 -16.63
CA LYS A 633 44.39 -18.32 -17.55
C LYS A 633 43.86 -19.63 -16.92
N ALA A 634 44.53 -20.18 -15.91
CA ALA A 634 44.11 -21.39 -15.20
C ALA A 634 43.15 -21.09 -14.03
N VAL A 635 43.37 -19.99 -13.31
CA VAL A 635 42.44 -19.44 -12.31
C VAL A 635 41.16 -18.98 -13.02
N GLY A 636 41.32 -18.17 -14.07
CA GLY A 636 40.23 -17.66 -14.91
C GLY A 636 39.27 -16.75 -14.13
N SER A 637 38.08 -16.54 -14.69
CA SER A 637 36.98 -15.77 -14.10
C SER A 637 36.25 -16.50 -12.95
N LEU A 638 36.93 -17.43 -12.25
CA LEU A 638 36.35 -18.38 -11.27
C LEU A 638 35.18 -19.25 -11.80
N GLY A 639 34.97 -19.28 -13.13
CA GLY A 639 34.01 -20.15 -13.80
C GLY A 639 32.56 -19.81 -13.46
N ASN A 640 31.74 -20.85 -13.21
CA ASN A 640 30.32 -20.70 -12.88
C ASN A 640 30.04 -20.50 -11.38
N SER A 641 31.08 -20.40 -10.53
CA SER A 641 30.92 -20.16 -9.08
C SER A 641 30.29 -18.79 -8.78
N ARG A 642 29.87 -18.56 -7.53
CA ARG A 642 29.26 -17.29 -7.08
C ARG A 642 30.22 -16.07 -7.05
N TRP A 643 31.52 -16.27 -7.35
CA TRP A 643 32.54 -15.22 -7.29
C TRP A 643 33.10 -14.79 -8.66
N SER A 644 33.66 -13.58 -8.68
CA SER A 644 34.49 -13.03 -9.75
C SER A 644 35.90 -12.77 -9.23
N LEU A 645 36.92 -12.94 -10.10
CA LEU A 645 38.31 -12.66 -9.74
C LEU A 645 38.53 -11.15 -9.67
N SER A 646 38.79 -10.61 -8.48
CA SER A 646 39.18 -9.21 -8.26
C SER A 646 40.70 -9.04 -8.37
N GLU A 647 41.44 -9.80 -7.59
CA GLU A 647 42.90 -9.75 -7.49
C GLU A 647 43.53 -11.16 -7.62
N LEU A 648 44.67 -11.26 -8.30
CA LEU A 648 45.49 -12.47 -8.33
C LEU A 648 46.87 -12.18 -7.72
N ASP A 649 47.07 -12.67 -6.51
CA ASP A 649 48.30 -12.52 -5.75
C ASP A 649 49.18 -13.77 -5.93
N LEU A 650 50.44 -13.52 -6.30
CA LEU A 650 51.47 -14.53 -6.54
C LEU A 650 52.75 -14.21 -5.75
N SER A 651 52.70 -13.27 -4.80
CA SER A 651 53.87 -12.80 -4.03
C SER A 651 54.45 -13.86 -3.08
N HIS A 652 53.80 -15.02 -2.98
CA HIS A 652 54.19 -16.17 -2.17
C HIS A 652 54.43 -17.43 -3.01
N LEU A 653 54.53 -17.29 -4.33
CA LEU A 653 54.96 -18.33 -5.25
C LEU A 653 56.42 -18.07 -5.67
N GLU A 654 57.28 -19.06 -5.55
CA GLU A 654 58.71 -18.95 -5.91
C GLU A 654 58.93 -18.87 -7.43
N GLU A 655 59.91 -18.08 -7.86
CA GLU A 655 60.29 -18.01 -9.27
C GLU A 655 61.00 -19.29 -9.71
N GLY A 656 60.70 -19.78 -10.92
CA GLY A 656 61.30 -21.00 -11.45
C GLY A 656 60.57 -22.31 -11.11
N VAL A 657 59.44 -22.28 -10.40
CA VAL A 657 58.63 -23.48 -10.13
C VAL A 657 57.91 -24.02 -11.38
N TRP A 658 57.70 -25.33 -11.40
CA TRP A 658 56.94 -26.05 -12.41
C TRP A 658 55.92 -27.01 -11.80
N CYS A 659 54.71 -27.03 -12.37
CA CYS A 659 53.72 -28.09 -12.22
C CYS A 659 52.75 -28.12 -13.42
N PRO A 660 52.01 -29.22 -13.62
CA PRO A 660 50.91 -29.27 -14.57
C PRO A 660 49.83 -28.22 -14.27
N MET A 661 49.36 -27.48 -15.27
CA MET A 661 48.30 -26.48 -15.11
C MET A 661 46.92 -27.09 -14.73
N SER A 662 46.78 -28.42 -14.77
CA SER A 662 45.64 -29.13 -14.18
C SER A 662 45.60 -28.99 -12.66
N TRP A 663 46.75 -29.00 -11.98
CA TRP A 663 46.84 -28.87 -10.52
C TRP A 663 46.30 -27.50 -10.07
N VAL A 664 46.69 -26.43 -10.76
CA VAL A 664 46.17 -25.07 -10.50
C VAL A 664 44.65 -25.00 -10.66
N LYS A 665 44.11 -25.57 -11.75
CA LYS A 665 42.67 -25.57 -12.05
C LYS A 665 41.84 -26.34 -11.01
N ASP A 666 42.35 -27.49 -10.57
CA ASP A 666 41.68 -28.35 -9.62
C ASP A 666 41.83 -27.85 -8.18
N THR A 667 43.02 -27.41 -7.78
CA THR A 667 43.24 -26.83 -6.44
C THR A 667 42.38 -25.57 -6.25
N ARG A 668 42.26 -24.71 -7.29
CA ARG A 668 41.27 -23.63 -7.30
C ARG A 668 39.82 -24.15 -7.19
N ARG A 669 39.46 -25.24 -7.90
CA ARG A 669 38.11 -25.84 -7.81
C ARG A 669 37.81 -26.31 -6.38
N ARG A 670 38.72 -27.06 -5.75
CA ARG A 670 38.56 -27.51 -4.36
C ARG A 670 38.56 -26.35 -3.35
N ALA A 671 39.31 -25.27 -3.61
CA ALA A 671 39.24 -24.05 -2.77
C ALA A 671 37.91 -23.29 -2.92
N LEU A 672 37.27 -23.32 -4.10
CA LEU A 672 35.90 -22.82 -4.28
C LEU A 672 34.89 -23.71 -3.54
N GLU A 673 34.98 -25.03 -3.68
CA GLU A 673 34.12 -26.02 -3.00
C GLU A 673 34.27 -25.95 -1.46
N ASP A 674 35.45 -25.63 -0.96
CA ASP A 674 35.74 -25.40 0.47
C ASP A 674 35.11 -24.08 0.95
N LEU A 675 35.27 -22.97 0.22
CA LEU A 675 34.60 -21.71 0.52
C LEU A 675 33.08 -21.82 0.48
N GLU A 676 32.54 -22.61 -0.46
CA GLU A 676 31.11 -22.92 -0.55
C GLU A 676 30.60 -23.66 0.70
N LYS A 677 31.33 -24.70 1.16
CA LYS A 677 31.02 -25.42 2.41
C LYS A 677 31.14 -24.53 3.65
N ILE A 678 32.15 -23.67 3.71
CA ILE A 678 32.36 -22.74 4.84
C ILE A 678 31.17 -21.79 4.98
N ILE A 679 30.66 -21.26 3.87
CA ILE A 679 29.45 -20.43 3.88
C ILE A 679 28.24 -21.25 4.31
N ASP A 680 28.01 -22.41 3.67
CA ASP A 680 26.86 -23.25 3.96
C ASP A 680 26.84 -23.66 5.45
N MET A 681 27.95 -24.16 5.99
CA MET A 681 28.08 -24.51 7.42
C MET A 681 27.93 -23.29 8.36
N SER A 682 28.39 -22.11 7.96
CA SER A 682 28.21 -20.89 8.77
C SER A 682 26.74 -20.49 8.93
N ILE A 683 25.90 -20.84 7.94
CA ILE A 683 24.44 -20.64 7.95
C ILE A 683 23.74 -21.81 8.67
N THR A 684 24.15 -23.06 8.41
CA THR A 684 23.63 -24.27 9.08
C THR A 684 23.75 -24.15 10.59
N THR A 685 24.88 -23.66 11.11
CA THR A 685 25.12 -23.53 12.56
C THR A 685 24.18 -22.48 13.23
N THR A 686 23.53 -21.61 12.45
CA THR A 686 22.53 -20.64 12.94
C THR A 686 21.07 -21.06 12.71
N CYS A 687 20.80 -22.07 11.86
CA CYS A 687 19.43 -22.50 11.53
C CYS A 687 19.09 -23.92 12.02
N ASP A 688 20.04 -24.85 12.02
CA ASP A 688 19.80 -26.28 12.30
C ASP A 688 19.85 -26.63 13.81
N LEU A 689 19.89 -25.61 14.67
CA LEU A 689 19.53 -25.75 16.08
C LEU A 689 18.12 -25.18 16.29
N PRO A 690 17.05 -25.99 16.10
CA PRO A 690 15.73 -25.65 16.62
C PRO A 690 15.82 -25.66 18.15
N ILE A 691 16.16 -24.51 18.74
CA ILE A 691 16.04 -24.26 20.18
C ILE A 691 14.55 -24.20 20.48
N LYS A 692 13.94 -25.38 20.58
CA LYS A 692 12.55 -25.57 21.01
C LYS A 692 12.42 -25.04 22.43
N PHE A 693 12.08 -23.76 22.56
CA PHE A 693 11.56 -23.17 23.78
C PHE A 693 10.16 -23.75 24.04
N THR A 694 10.11 -25.03 24.44
CA THR A 694 8.93 -25.71 24.98
C THR A 694 8.60 -25.11 26.34
N ASN A 695 8.06 -23.89 26.34
CA ASN A 695 7.88 -23.09 27.53
C ASN A 695 6.48 -22.47 27.63
N LEU A 696 5.47 -23.35 27.47
CA LEU A 696 4.22 -23.43 28.24
C LEU A 696 3.28 -22.22 28.41
N ASN A 697 3.64 -21.00 28.01
CA ASN A 697 2.79 -19.81 28.16
C ASN A 697 3.15 -18.74 27.09
N PRO A 698 2.32 -18.55 26.05
CA PRO A 698 2.57 -17.57 24.99
C PRO A 698 2.68 -16.12 25.50
N ILE A 699 3.39 -15.27 24.75
CA ILE A 699 3.50 -13.83 25.05
C ILE A 699 2.12 -13.17 24.98
N VAL A 700 1.31 -13.52 23.98
CA VAL A 700 -0.05 -13.00 23.81
C VAL A 700 -0.95 -13.40 24.98
N ASP A 701 -0.94 -14.67 25.41
CA ASP A 701 -1.75 -15.12 26.55
C ASP A 701 -1.32 -14.46 27.86
N ARG A 702 -0.01 -14.24 28.06
CA ARG A 702 0.49 -13.44 29.17
C ARG A 702 0.00 -11.99 29.09
N LEU A 703 0.16 -11.30 27.95
CA LEU A 703 -0.24 -9.90 27.81
C LEU A 703 -1.76 -9.72 27.99
N LEU A 704 -2.57 -10.61 27.41
CA LEU A 704 -4.02 -10.61 27.60
C LEU A 704 -4.40 -10.91 29.07
N GLY A 705 -3.66 -11.79 29.75
CA GLY A 705 -3.83 -12.04 31.20
C GLY A 705 -3.41 -10.86 32.08
N GLU A 706 -2.37 -10.11 31.69
CA GLU A 706 -1.96 -8.85 32.34
C GLU A 706 -3.04 -7.76 32.15
N ILE A 707 -3.73 -7.74 30.99
CA ILE A 707 -4.82 -6.79 30.67
C ILE A 707 -6.14 -7.14 31.38
N SER A 708 -6.59 -8.40 31.31
CA SER A 708 -7.94 -8.85 31.70
C SER A 708 -8.11 -9.03 33.22
N ASN A 709 -7.56 -8.11 34.01
CA ASN A 709 -7.39 -8.25 35.47
C ASN A 709 -8.68 -7.99 36.27
N GLY A 710 -9.67 -8.86 36.08
CA GLY A 710 -10.96 -8.91 36.76
C GLY A 710 -12.13 -8.43 35.90
N GLU A 711 -13.34 -8.81 36.33
CA GLU A 711 -14.59 -8.54 35.60
C GLU A 711 -14.83 -7.04 35.37
N PRO A 712 -15.49 -6.66 34.25
CA PRO A 712 -15.94 -5.29 34.01
C PRO A 712 -16.83 -4.79 35.16
N GLY A 713 -16.53 -3.58 35.67
CA GLY A 713 -17.36 -2.96 36.68
C GLY A 713 -18.73 -2.55 36.12
N ALA A 714 -19.78 -2.62 36.94
CA ALA A 714 -21.13 -2.17 36.57
C ALA A 714 -21.23 -0.63 36.52
N THR A 715 -20.51 0.01 35.61
CA THR A 715 -20.56 1.44 35.34
C THR A 715 -21.70 1.76 34.35
N ARG A 716 -22.49 2.81 34.64
CA ARG A 716 -23.48 3.32 33.67
C ARG A 716 -22.76 3.88 32.44
N THR A 717 -23.01 3.27 31.28
CA THR A 717 -22.49 3.72 29.99
C THR A 717 -22.95 5.14 29.68
N LYS A 718 -22.02 6.02 29.29
CA LYS A 718 -22.29 7.42 28.95
C LYS A 718 -22.61 7.59 27.46
N VAL A 719 -23.53 8.49 27.13
CA VAL A 719 -23.82 8.89 25.75
C VAL A 719 -23.09 10.19 25.42
N SER A 720 -22.36 10.19 24.30
CA SER A 720 -21.69 11.36 23.72
C SER A 720 -22.25 11.66 22.33
N VAL A 721 -22.37 12.95 21.98
CA VAL A 721 -22.86 13.40 20.67
C VAL A 721 -21.80 14.27 20.02
N LEU A 722 -21.37 13.91 18.82
CA LEU A 722 -20.38 14.66 18.05
C LEU A 722 -21.08 15.46 16.93
N VAL A 723 -20.83 16.76 16.90
CA VAL A 723 -21.48 17.77 16.05
C VAL A 723 -20.44 18.50 15.18
N ARG A 724 -20.82 18.83 13.93
CA ARG A 724 -19.90 19.34 12.90
C ARG A 724 -20.26 20.73 12.35
N ASN A 725 -21.39 21.30 12.74
CA ASN A 725 -21.79 22.67 12.42
C ASN A 725 -22.57 23.34 13.58
N HIS A 726 -22.83 24.65 13.49
CA HIS A 726 -23.53 25.41 14.53
C HIS A 726 -24.99 24.98 14.73
N ASP A 727 -25.75 24.75 13.65
CA ASP A 727 -27.15 24.34 13.71
C ASP A 727 -27.33 23.03 14.51
N GLN A 728 -26.39 22.09 14.37
CA GLN A 728 -26.32 20.86 15.17
C GLN A 728 -25.94 21.16 16.64
N VAL A 729 -25.00 22.06 16.91
CA VAL A 729 -24.67 22.47 18.30
C VAL A 729 -25.90 23.05 19.00
N ASP A 730 -26.58 24.00 18.37
CA ASP A 730 -27.75 24.67 18.97
C ASP A 730 -28.94 23.72 19.14
N ALA A 731 -29.22 22.85 18.16
CA ALA A 731 -30.28 21.86 18.28
C ALA A 731 -30.01 20.83 19.39
N ILE A 732 -28.79 20.30 19.49
CA ILE A 732 -28.44 19.34 20.54
C ILE A 732 -28.39 20.00 21.93
N CYS A 733 -27.91 21.24 22.05
CA CYS A 733 -27.98 21.97 23.32
C CYS A 733 -29.43 22.23 23.75
N SER A 734 -30.31 22.59 22.81
CA SER A 734 -31.74 22.83 23.09
C SER A 734 -32.46 21.53 23.51
N LEU A 735 -32.17 20.41 22.85
CA LEU A 735 -32.66 19.08 23.24
C LEU A 735 -32.21 18.68 24.65
N ILE A 736 -30.97 19.01 25.04
CA ILE A 736 -30.45 18.72 26.38
C ILE A 736 -31.12 19.60 27.44
N GLU A 737 -31.38 20.87 27.14
CA GLU A 737 -32.15 21.78 27.99
C GLU A 737 -33.60 21.30 28.16
N GLU A 738 -34.28 20.88 27.08
CA GLU A 738 -35.65 20.34 27.12
C GLU A 738 -35.76 19.03 27.93
N ILE A 739 -34.78 18.13 27.83
CA ILE A 739 -34.77 16.86 28.58
C ILE A 739 -34.50 17.09 30.07
N ALA A 740 -33.72 18.11 30.43
CA ALA A 740 -33.33 18.37 31.83
C ALA A 740 -34.48 18.86 32.72
N ASP A 741 -35.53 19.46 32.14
CA ASP A 741 -36.76 19.84 32.86
C ASP A 741 -37.66 18.61 33.19
N ASP A 742 -37.50 17.48 32.49
CA ASP A 742 -38.24 16.23 32.78
C ASP A 742 -37.55 15.39 33.87
N VAL A 743 -37.50 15.95 35.08
CA VAL A 743 -36.90 15.36 36.29
C VAL A 743 -37.70 14.12 36.81
N SER A 744 -38.58 13.53 35.99
CA SER A 744 -39.56 12.52 36.41
C SER A 744 -39.19 11.07 36.09
N ALA A 745 -38.21 10.83 35.22
CA ALA A 745 -37.90 9.49 34.69
C ALA A 745 -36.41 9.11 34.81
N ASN A 746 -36.14 7.80 34.93
CA ASN A 746 -34.79 7.22 34.95
C ASN A 746 -34.21 7.11 33.52
N ARG A 747 -34.29 8.20 32.75
CA ARG A 747 -33.90 8.31 31.33
C ARG A 747 -32.39 8.40 31.16
N GLU A 748 -31.92 8.01 29.97
CA GLU A 748 -30.56 8.28 29.50
C GLU A 748 -30.46 9.69 28.90
N VAL A 749 -29.30 10.33 29.12
CA VAL A 749 -29.05 11.74 28.78
C VAL A 749 -27.68 11.90 28.11
N VAL A 750 -27.53 12.95 27.28
CA VAL A 750 -26.22 13.29 26.69
C VAL A 750 -25.29 13.77 27.79
N SER A 751 -24.23 13.01 28.05
CA SER A 751 -23.21 13.34 29.06
C SER A 751 -22.11 14.24 28.51
N GLU A 752 -21.92 14.28 27.18
CA GLU A 752 -20.79 14.94 26.54
C GLU A 752 -21.14 15.36 25.11
N VAL A 753 -20.80 16.60 24.73
CA VAL A 753 -20.88 17.07 23.34
C VAL A 753 -19.46 17.29 22.79
N ILE A 754 -19.18 16.70 21.63
CA ILE A 754 -17.89 16.75 20.95
C ILE A 754 -17.99 17.67 19.73
N VAL A 755 -17.23 18.77 19.73
CA VAL A 755 -17.19 19.73 18.61
C VAL A 755 -16.11 19.30 17.61
N ASP A 756 -16.52 18.83 16.43
CA ASP A 756 -15.63 18.35 15.35
C ASP A 756 -15.74 19.28 14.12
N PHE A 757 -15.45 20.56 14.36
CA PHE A 757 -15.45 21.57 13.30
C PHE A 757 -14.12 21.50 12.52
N LEU A 758 -14.24 21.60 11.20
CA LEU A 758 -13.12 21.52 10.26
C LEU A 758 -12.25 22.79 10.25
N GLU A 759 -12.85 23.91 10.66
CA GLU A 759 -12.22 25.21 10.83
C GLU A 759 -12.23 25.58 12.33
N VAL A 760 -11.21 26.33 12.77
CA VAL A 760 -11.05 26.69 14.19
C VAL A 760 -11.96 27.87 14.59
N GLU A 761 -12.46 28.61 13.60
CA GLU A 761 -13.52 29.61 13.77
C GLU A 761 -14.82 28.92 14.21
N GLY A 762 -15.67 29.61 14.98
CA GLY A 762 -16.90 29.04 15.54
C GLY A 762 -16.71 28.05 16.72
N ILE A 763 -15.55 27.40 16.90
CA ILE A 763 -15.35 26.46 18.03
C ILE A 763 -15.55 27.17 19.38
N ARG A 764 -15.02 28.40 19.55
CA ARG A 764 -15.18 29.16 20.80
C ARG A 764 -16.65 29.48 21.12
N SER A 765 -17.47 29.86 20.14
CA SER A 765 -18.89 30.13 20.38
C SER A 765 -19.67 28.85 20.65
N SER A 766 -19.35 27.75 19.96
CA SER A 766 -19.95 26.42 20.23
C SER A 766 -19.64 25.93 21.64
N VAL A 767 -18.38 26.05 22.09
CA VAL A 767 -17.99 25.74 23.49
C VAL A 767 -18.77 26.60 24.48
N SER A 768 -18.90 27.92 24.24
CA SER A 768 -19.71 28.80 25.09
C SER A 768 -21.19 28.39 25.14
N ARG A 769 -21.79 28.02 24.01
CA ARG A 769 -23.19 27.57 23.90
C ARG A 769 -23.44 26.26 24.67
N ILE A 770 -22.49 25.33 24.65
CA ILE A 770 -22.55 24.08 25.41
C ILE A 770 -22.38 24.35 26.92
N ARG A 771 -21.51 25.27 27.32
CA ARG A 771 -21.40 25.74 28.72
C ARG A 771 -22.66 26.44 29.21
N GLU A 772 -23.35 27.18 28.34
CA GLU A 772 -24.65 27.79 28.65
C GLU A 772 -25.71 26.70 28.92
N ALA A 773 -25.78 25.65 28.11
CA ALA A 773 -26.64 24.48 28.37
C ALA A 773 -26.25 23.76 29.68
N GLN A 774 -24.95 23.53 29.92
CA GLN A 774 -24.45 22.96 31.19
C GLN A 774 -24.88 23.80 32.41
N SER A 775 -25.00 25.13 32.27
CA SER A 775 -25.45 26.01 33.36
C SER A 775 -26.97 25.98 33.62
N ARG A 776 -27.75 25.43 32.69
CA ARG A 776 -29.22 25.27 32.79
C ARG A 776 -29.65 23.88 33.22
N THR A 777 -28.80 22.87 33.01
CA THR A 777 -29.13 21.46 33.29
C THR A 777 -28.61 21.00 34.65
N SER A 778 -29.21 19.93 35.17
CA SER A 778 -28.91 19.37 36.51
C SER A 778 -27.83 18.28 36.52
N HIS A 779 -27.33 17.89 35.34
CA HIS A 779 -26.29 16.88 35.16
C HIS A 779 -24.98 17.48 34.64
N ASP A 780 -23.86 16.79 34.88
CA ASP A 780 -22.54 17.23 34.39
C ASP A 780 -22.42 17.01 32.87
N LEU A 781 -22.83 18.01 32.09
CA LEU A 781 -22.65 18.06 30.64
C LEU A 781 -21.24 18.54 30.28
N ARG A 782 -20.43 17.66 29.71
CA ARG A 782 -19.05 17.98 29.31
C ARG A 782 -18.94 18.45 27.87
N VAL A 783 -17.93 19.28 27.59
CA VAL A 783 -17.57 19.71 26.23
C VAL A 783 -16.17 19.24 25.83
N VAL A 784 -16.10 18.53 24.71
CA VAL A 784 -14.85 18.03 24.11
C VAL A 784 -14.67 18.68 22.74
N VAL A 785 -13.42 18.91 22.33
CA VAL A 785 -13.10 19.44 21.00
C VAL A 785 -12.23 18.44 20.24
N ALA A 786 -12.54 18.19 18.97
CA ALA A 786 -11.76 17.28 18.14
C ALA A 786 -10.51 17.94 17.57
N SER A 787 -9.43 17.16 17.49
CA SER A 787 -8.22 17.54 16.79
C SER A 787 -8.24 17.11 15.31
N PRO A 788 -7.49 17.76 14.42
CA PRO A 788 -7.27 17.23 13.07
C PRO A 788 -6.64 15.83 13.11
N ARG A 789 -7.02 14.97 12.15
CA ARG A 789 -6.40 13.64 11.98
C ARG A 789 -4.94 13.73 11.52
N ILE A 790 -4.58 14.83 10.87
CA ILE A 790 -3.25 15.10 10.33
C ILE A 790 -2.76 16.44 10.86
N ILE A 791 -1.53 16.47 11.37
CA ILE A 791 -0.79 17.68 11.69
C ILE A 791 0.58 17.56 11.01
N LYS A 792 0.98 18.58 10.24
CA LYS A 792 2.26 18.67 9.52
C LYS A 792 3.20 19.73 10.14
N PRO A 793 4.50 19.72 9.80
CA PRO A 793 5.48 20.67 10.34
C PRO A 793 5.16 22.13 9.96
N GLY A 794 4.78 22.94 10.94
CA GLY A 794 4.27 24.31 10.77
C GLY A 794 2.78 24.48 11.11
N GLU A 795 2.06 23.40 11.45
CA GLU A 795 0.65 23.41 11.83
C GLU A 795 0.42 23.36 13.36
N GLU A 796 1.48 23.52 14.16
CA GLU A 796 1.44 23.38 15.62
C GLU A 796 0.55 24.44 16.30
N GLY A 797 0.26 25.55 15.60
CA GLY A 797 -0.71 26.55 16.03
C GLY A 797 -2.14 26.01 16.16
N ILE A 798 -2.52 24.93 15.45
CA ILE A 798 -3.89 24.41 15.48
C ILE A 798 -4.23 23.86 16.87
N TRP A 799 -3.46 22.90 17.39
CA TRP A 799 -3.74 22.32 18.71
C TRP A 799 -3.65 23.35 19.84
N GLN A 800 -2.76 24.33 19.70
CA GLN A 800 -2.67 25.47 20.63
C GLN A 800 -3.96 26.28 20.67
N MET A 801 -4.59 26.54 19.52
CA MET A 801 -5.87 27.26 19.46
C MET A 801 -7.04 26.44 20.02
N LEU A 802 -7.03 25.11 19.87
CA LEU A 802 -8.02 24.24 20.51
C LEU A 802 -7.94 24.33 22.04
N LEU A 803 -6.73 24.26 22.63
CA LEU A 803 -6.52 24.40 24.07
C LEU A 803 -6.99 25.77 24.61
N LYS A 804 -6.85 26.85 23.84
CA LYS A 804 -7.37 28.19 24.19
C LYS A 804 -8.90 28.28 24.28
N THR A 805 -9.65 27.26 23.87
CA THR A 805 -11.11 27.20 24.07
C THR A 805 -11.52 26.68 25.46
N SER A 806 -10.58 26.12 26.22
CA SER A 806 -10.80 25.53 27.56
C SER A 806 -11.89 24.43 27.60
N PRO A 807 -11.78 23.37 26.77
CA PRO A 807 -12.69 22.23 26.82
C PRO A 807 -12.36 21.31 28.01
N ASP A 808 -13.27 20.40 28.35
CA ASP A 808 -13.06 19.38 29.38
C ASP A 808 -12.20 18.20 28.89
N GLY A 809 -12.17 17.99 27.56
CA GLY A 809 -11.35 16.99 26.89
C GLY A 809 -10.96 17.41 25.48
N ILE A 810 -9.93 16.77 24.94
CA ILE A 810 -9.55 16.85 23.52
C ILE A 810 -9.61 15.45 22.91
N LEU A 811 -10.33 15.31 21.80
CA LEU A 811 -10.40 14.07 21.03
C LEU A 811 -9.18 14.01 20.10
N VAL A 812 -8.14 13.30 20.57
CA VAL A 812 -6.81 13.14 19.98
C VAL A 812 -6.86 12.15 18.82
N ARG A 813 -6.60 12.65 17.61
CA ARG A 813 -6.75 11.89 16.36
C ARG A 813 -5.45 11.47 15.68
N SER A 814 -4.30 11.88 16.22
CA SER A 814 -2.96 11.46 15.75
C SER A 814 -2.03 11.12 16.91
N THR A 815 -1.15 10.13 16.70
CA THR A 815 -0.12 9.71 17.66
C THR A 815 0.90 10.82 17.95
N GLY A 816 1.21 11.65 16.94
CA GLY A 816 2.06 12.83 17.11
C GLY A 816 1.46 13.88 18.06
N LEU A 817 0.15 14.14 17.98
CA LEU A 817 -0.49 15.04 18.95
C LEU A 817 -0.49 14.43 20.37
N LEU A 818 -0.73 13.12 20.48
CA LEU A 818 -0.66 12.42 21.77
C LEU A 818 0.74 12.54 22.40
N HIS A 819 1.79 12.29 21.62
CA HIS A 819 3.17 12.48 22.08
C HIS A 819 3.44 13.93 22.48
N ARG A 820 3.09 14.91 21.63
CA ARG A 820 3.30 16.34 21.91
C ARG A 820 2.64 16.80 23.22
N LEU A 821 1.40 16.38 23.48
CA LEU A 821 0.69 16.75 24.71
C LEU A 821 1.28 16.05 25.95
N ASN A 822 1.78 14.82 25.83
CA ASN A 822 2.49 14.13 26.91
C ASN A 822 3.87 14.75 27.20
N GLN A 823 4.64 15.16 26.19
CA GLN A 823 5.91 15.89 26.37
C GLN A 823 5.70 17.25 27.07
N LEU A 824 4.50 17.83 26.94
CA LEU A 824 4.07 19.03 27.65
C LEU A 824 3.50 18.72 29.06
N GLY A 825 3.62 17.48 29.53
CA GLY A 825 3.24 17.01 30.88
C GLY A 825 1.89 16.30 30.98
N GLY A 826 1.15 16.16 29.88
CA GLY A 826 -0.11 15.40 29.84
C GLY A 826 -1.31 16.10 30.51
N ALA A 827 -2.41 15.37 30.66
CA ALA A 827 -3.67 15.90 31.21
C ALA A 827 -3.49 16.50 32.62
N GLY A 828 -4.07 17.68 32.84
CA GLY A 828 -3.97 18.43 34.09
C GLY A 828 -2.73 19.34 34.21
N GLN A 829 -1.73 19.21 33.33
CA GLN A 829 -0.57 20.11 33.35
C GLN A 829 -0.93 21.51 32.81
N ARG A 830 -0.41 22.55 33.48
CA ARG A 830 -0.52 23.95 33.03
C ARG A 830 0.60 24.27 32.03
N VAL A 831 0.25 24.91 30.91
CA VAL A 831 1.17 25.26 29.83
C VAL A 831 0.94 26.70 29.36
N THR A 832 2.03 27.44 29.13
CA THR A 832 1.98 28.80 28.59
C THR A 832 2.03 28.78 27.07
N ILE A 833 0.91 29.07 26.42
CA ILE A 833 0.84 29.25 24.96
C ILE A 833 1.14 30.72 24.65
N ARG A 834 2.21 30.95 23.88
CA ARG A 834 2.63 32.28 23.42
C ARG A 834 2.17 32.48 21.97
N SER A 835 1.39 33.53 21.71
CA SER A 835 1.25 34.11 20.37
C SER A 835 2.29 35.23 20.19
N ALA A 836 2.25 35.94 19.06
CA ALA A 836 3.05 37.15 18.85
C ALA A 836 2.64 38.34 19.75
N GLU A 837 1.45 38.27 20.37
CA GLU A 837 0.78 39.42 21.01
C GLU A 837 0.39 39.14 22.47
N GLU A 838 0.25 37.87 22.86
CA GLU A 838 -0.27 37.46 24.18
C GLU A 838 0.35 36.13 24.66
N SER A 839 0.55 35.99 25.97
CA SER A 839 0.90 34.72 26.61
C SER A 839 -0.24 34.24 27.51
N ILE A 840 -0.99 33.24 27.06
CA ILE A 840 -2.11 32.65 27.80
C ILE A 840 -1.63 31.38 28.51
N GLU A 841 -1.91 31.25 29.80
CA GLU A 841 -1.74 29.99 30.52
C GLU A 841 -3.02 29.17 30.43
N VAL A 842 -2.92 27.95 29.89
CA VAL A 842 -4.04 27.00 29.75
C VAL A 842 -3.69 25.69 30.47
N THR A 843 -4.69 24.88 30.79
CA THR A 843 -4.48 23.52 31.31
C THR A 843 -4.73 22.52 30.19
N ILE A 844 -3.88 21.51 30.04
CA ILE A 844 -4.13 20.40 29.11
C ILE A 844 -5.34 19.61 29.65
N PRO A 845 -6.41 19.43 28.86
CA PRO A 845 -7.64 18.77 29.30
C PRO A 845 -7.48 17.23 29.30
N GLU A 846 -8.57 16.49 29.52
CA GLU A 846 -8.58 15.04 29.34
C GLU A 846 -8.15 14.66 27.91
N LEU A 847 -7.25 13.68 27.77
CA LEU A 847 -6.84 13.15 26.46
C LEU A 847 -7.69 11.92 26.11
N ILE A 848 -8.55 12.06 25.10
CA ILE A 848 -9.45 11.00 24.62
C ILE A 848 -8.93 10.54 23.25
N GLY A 849 -8.60 9.27 23.07
CA GLY A 849 -8.10 8.79 21.77
C GLY A 849 -9.23 8.47 20.81
N ASP A 850 -9.07 8.79 19.52
CA ASP A 850 -10.10 8.48 18.52
C ASP A 850 -9.81 7.26 17.63
N PHE A 851 -10.82 6.84 16.85
CA PHE A 851 -10.78 5.66 15.98
C PHE A 851 -9.63 5.71 14.96
N SER A 852 -9.16 6.91 14.59
CA SER A 852 -8.04 7.12 13.66
C SER A 852 -6.68 6.69 14.23
N LEU A 853 -6.60 6.42 15.54
CA LEU A 853 -5.47 5.73 16.18
C LEU A 853 -5.51 4.20 15.95
N ASN A 854 -6.56 3.68 15.31
CA ASN A 854 -6.74 2.29 14.87
C ASN A 854 -6.65 1.23 15.98
N ALA A 855 -7.35 1.46 17.10
CA ALA A 855 -7.50 0.46 18.17
C ALA A 855 -8.33 -0.76 17.69
N ALA A 856 -7.64 -1.82 17.25
CA ALA A 856 -8.22 -2.99 16.61
C ALA A 856 -8.08 -4.31 17.41
N ASN A 857 -7.35 -4.29 18.52
CA ASN A 857 -7.20 -5.39 19.47
C ASN A 857 -6.89 -4.86 20.88
N ALA A 858 -7.05 -5.71 21.90
CA ALA A 858 -6.90 -5.34 23.30
C ALA A 858 -5.48 -4.88 23.66
N ILE A 859 -4.44 -5.43 23.02
CA ILE A 859 -3.05 -5.03 23.27
C ILE A 859 -2.78 -3.62 22.70
N THR A 860 -3.21 -3.33 21.47
CA THR A 860 -3.17 -1.98 20.88
C THR A 860 -3.97 -0.97 21.72
N ALA A 861 -5.18 -1.33 22.14
CA ALA A 861 -5.98 -0.47 23.01
C ALA A 861 -5.28 -0.19 24.36
N CYS A 862 -4.63 -1.20 24.94
CA CYS A 862 -3.87 -1.08 26.19
C CYS A 862 -2.64 -0.16 26.05
N GLU A 863 -1.82 -0.36 25.02
CA GLU A 863 -0.64 0.49 24.71
C GLU A 863 -1.04 1.96 24.45
N LEU A 864 -2.20 2.21 23.85
CA LEU A 864 -2.74 3.55 23.62
C LEU A 864 -3.25 4.20 24.92
N LEU A 865 -3.93 3.46 25.80
CA LEU A 865 -4.31 3.94 27.14
C LEU A 865 -3.06 4.26 27.99
N GLU A 866 -2.06 3.38 27.97
CA GLU A 866 -0.76 3.58 28.63
C GLU A 866 0.15 4.60 27.89
N SER A 867 -0.36 5.18 26.80
CA SER A 867 0.15 6.39 26.17
C SER A 867 -0.55 7.67 26.66
N GLY A 868 -1.19 7.64 27.83
CA GLY A 868 -1.71 8.82 28.53
C GLY A 868 -3.16 9.19 28.16
N LEU A 869 -3.88 8.29 27.49
CA LEU A 869 -5.30 8.46 27.19
C LEU A 869 -6.17 7.98 28.36
N SER A 870 -7.23 8.71 28.69
CA SER A 870 -8.23 8.26 29.67
C SER A 870 -9.14 7.17 29.12
N ARG A 871 -9.45 7.25 27.81
CA ARG A 871 -10.31 6.34 27.05
C ARG A 871 -9.94 6.35 25.56
N ILE A 872 -10.33 5.33 24.82
CA ILE A 872 -9.98 5.12 23.40
C ILE A 872 -11.20 4.67 22.58
N THR A 873 -11.44 5.27 21.41
CA THR A 873 -12.46 4.80 20.47
C THR A 873 -12.01 3.53 19.76
N ALA A 874 -12.88 2.52 19.68
CA ALA A 874 -12.68 1.33 18.84
C ALA A 874 -12.51 1.69 17.34
N SER A 875 -11.71 0.93 16.59
CA SER A 875 -11.48 1.15 15.16
C SER A 875 -12.73 0.85 14.31
N TYR A 876 -12.95 1.68 13.27
CA TYR A 876 -13.95 1.45 12.22
C TYR A 876 -13.65 0.24 11.30
N ASP A 877 -12.54 -0.47 11.50
CA ASP A 877 -12.30 -1.77 10.86
C ASP A 877 -12.98 -2.95 11.61
N LEU A 878 -13.55 -2.74 12.81
CA LEU A 878 -14.12 -3.80 13.64
C LEU A 878 -15.62 -4.05 13.38
N SER A 879 -16.01 -5.33 13.45
CA SER A 879 -17.42 -5.75 13.50
C SER A 879 -18.01 -5.59 14.90
N GLY A 880 -19.34 -5.57 15.03
CA GLY A 880 -20.03 -5.47 16.32
C GLY A 880 -19.67 -6.62 17.28
N LYS A 881 -19.46 -7.83 16.75
CA LYS A 881 -18.92 -8.97 17.52
C LYS A 881 -17.49 -8.70 18.01
N ALA A 882 -16.60 -8.24 17.13
CA ALA A 882 -15.20 -7.98 17.48
C ALA A 882 -15.06 -6.86 18.52
N ILE A 883 -15.95 -5.86 18.52
CA ILE A 883 -16.02 -4.84 19.58
C ILE A 883 -16.43 -5.45 20.93
N THR A 884 -17.36 -6.41 20.95
CA THR A 884 -17.74 -7.15 22.17
C THR A 884 -16.58 -8.02 22.69
N GLU A 885 -15.82 -8.64 21.78
CA GLU A 885 -14.64 -9.46 22.08
C GLU A 885 -13.49 -8.62 22.68
N LEU A 886 -13.17 -7.49 22.04
CA LEU A 886 -12.25 -6.45 22.52
C LEU A 886 -12.63 -5.95 23.93
N ALA A 887 -13.90 -5.58 24.14
CA ALA A 887 -14.39 -5.13 25.45
C ALA A 887 -14.24 -6.23 26.52
N THR A 888 -14.57 -7.48 26.17
CA THR A 888 -14.45 -8.63 27.09
C THR A 888 -12.99 -8.85 27.51
N LEU A 889 -12.05 -8.80 26.56
CA LEU A 889 -10.62 -9.00 26.84
C LEU A 889 -10.02 -7.84 27.67
N LEU A 890 -10.48 -6.60 27.45
CA LEU A 890 -10.10 -5.44 28.26
C LEU A 890 -10.56 -5.55 29.73
N GLY A 891 -11.57 -6.38 30.05
CA GLY A 891 -12.05 -6.60 31.42
C GLY A 891 -12.44 -5.28 32.09
N LYS A 892 -11.81 -4.93 33.23
CA LYS A 892 -11.99 -3.62 33.88
C LYS A 892 -11.67 -2.42 32.98
N LYS A 893 -10.76 -2.53 32.00
CA LYS A 893 -10.47 -1.44 31.05
C LYS A 893 -11.58 -1.25 30.01
N ALA A 894 -12.62 -2.11 29.95
CA ALA A 894 -13.78 -1.93 29.06
C ALA A 894 -14.54 -0.60 29.31
N SER A 895 -14.54 -0.10 30.55
CA SER A 895 -15.14 1.21 30.87
C SER A 895 -14.34 2.39 30.28
N GLN A 896 -13.13 2.13 29.75
CA GLN A 896 -12.29 3.07 29.00
C GLN A 896 -12.41 2.87 27.47
N LEU A 897 -13.32 2.01 26.99
CA LEU A 897 -13.63 1.86 25.58
C LEU A 897 -14.79 2.80 25.19
N ASP A 898 -14.61 3.51 24.09
CA ASP A 898 -15.59 4.38 23.44
C ASP A 898 -16.01 3.73 22.10
N VAL A 899 -17.31 3.64 21.82
CA VAL A 899 -17.83 2.93 20.64
C VAL A 899 -18.80 3.82 19.88
N VAL A 900 -18.50 4.04 18.60
CA VAL A 900 -19.37 4.80 17.70
C VAL A 900 -20.59 3.97 17.32
N LEU A 901 -21.71 4.30 17.97
CA LEU A 901 -23.02 3.71 17.78
C LEU A 901 -23.67 4.17 16.46
N HIS A 902 -23.37 5.39 16.02
CA HIS A 902 -23.92 5.97 14.79
C HIS A 902 -22.92 6.89 14.11
N THR A 903 -22.80 6.83 12.79
CA THR A 903 -21.98 7.75 11.98
C THR A 903 -22.27 7.57 10.49
N HIS A 904 -22.12 8.61 9.68
CA HIS A 904 -21.81 8.43 8.26
C HIS A 904 -20.29 8.13 8.15
N MET A 905 -19.90 6.94 7.68
CA MET A 905 -18.48 6.53 7.76
C MET A 905 -17.54 7.45 6.93
N PRO A 906 -16.41 7.93 7.47
CA PRO A 906 -15.41 8.69 6.72
C PRO A 906 -14.58 7.77 5.79
N ILE A 907 -15.11 7.49 4.62
CA ILE A 907 -14.56 6.51 3.65
C ILE A 907 -13.21 6.93 3.03
N PHE A 908 -12.92 8.22 2.95
CA PHE A 908 -11.61 8.76 2.55
C PHE A 908 -11.24 9.97 3.42
N HIS A 909 -9.94 10.17 3.65
CA HIS A 909 -9.37 11.40 4.21
C HIS A 909 -8.08 11.74 3.42
N THR A 910 -8.10 12.82 2.64
CA THR A 910 -7.20 13.02 1.50
C THR A 910 -6.53 14.40 1.50
N GLU A 911 -5.22 14.48 1.24
CA GLU A 911 -4.53 15.76 0.94
C GLU A 911 -4.94 16.35 -0.44
N HIS A 912 -5.74 15.63 -1.24
CA HIS A 912 -6.30 16.19 -2.47
C HIS A 912 -7.57 17.03 -2.20
N CYS A 913 -7.48 18.36 -2.35
CA CYS A 913 -8.65 19.21 -2.27
C CYS A 913 -9.46 19.20 -3.59
N VAL A 914 -10.59 18.49 -3.58
CA VAL A 914 -11.58 18.41 -4.66
C VAL A 914 -12.14 19.81 -4.97
N PHE A 915 -12.43 20.61 -3.93
CA PHE A 915 -12.91 21.99 -4.07
C PHE A 915 -11.92 22.84 -4.88
N ALA A 916 -10.66 22.90 -4.45
CA ALA A 916 -9.63 23.69 -5.12
C ALA A 916 -9.44 23.22 -6.56
N ARG A 917 -9.39 21.90 -6.80
CA ARG A 917 -9.16 21.29 -8.12
C ARG A 917 -10.29 21.53 -9.13
N PHE A 918 -11.55 21.48 -8.72
CA PHE A 918 -12.69 21.46 -9.65
C PHE A 918 -13.62 22.68 -9.55
N LEU A 919 -13.52 23.50 -8.50
CA LEU A 919 -14.30 24.73 -8.31
C LEU A 919 -13.43 26.00 -8.31
N SER A 920 -12.10 25.90 -8.43
CA SER A 920 -11.18 27.05 -8.48
C SER A 920 -10.09 26.87 -9.54
N LYS A 921 -9.34 27.95 -9.82
CA LYS A 921 -8.08 27.90 -10.59
C LYS A 921 -6.81 27.81 -9.70
N GLY A 922 -6.96 27.86 -8.37
CA GLY A 922 -5.85 27.79 -7.41
C GLY A 922 -5.37 26.37 -7.12
N ASN A 923 -4.23 26.25 -6.46
CA ASN A 923 -3.54 24.98 -6.15
C ASN A 923 -3.59 24.57 -4.69
N SER A 924 -3.93 25.48 -3.77
CA SER A 924 -3.81 25.35 -2.31
C SER A 924 -4.83 26.26 -1.59
N TYR A 925 -4.87 26.25 -0.25
CA TYR A 925 -5.67 27.21 0.52
C TYR A 925 -5.27 28.67 0.26
N GLN A 926 -4.01 28.94 -0.09
CA GLN A 926 -3.45 30.29 -0.27
C GLN A 926 -3.98 30.99 -1.54
N ASP A 927 -4.41 30.22 -2.56
CA ASP A 927 -4.76 30.73 -3.88
C ASP A 927 -6.10 30.18 -4.44
N CYS A 928 -6.76 29.24 -3.77
CA CYS A 928 -8.09 28.76 -4.18
C CYS A 928 -9.25 29.72 -3.85
N GLY A 929 -9.01 30.77 -3.06
CA GLY A 929 -10.02 31.75 -2.65
C GLY A 929 -11.06 31.21 -1.65
N HIS A 930 -10.71 30.14 -0.92
CA HIS A 930 -11.55 29.48 0.09
C HIS A 930 -12.94 29.06 -0.42
N VAL A 931 -13.01 28.50 -1.64
CA VAL A 931 -14.25 28.03 -2.28
C VAL A 931 -15.04 26.99 -1.45
N CYS A 932 -14.40 26.29 -0.52
CA CYS A 932 -15.05 25.39 0.45
C CYS A 932 -16.03 26.11 1.39
N THR A 933 -15.71 27.33 1.86
CA THR A 933 -16.57 28.11 2.77
C THR A 933 -17.86 28.65 2.12
N ARG A 934 -18.07 28.39 0.83
CA ARG A 934 -19.19 28.95 0.03
C ARG A 934 -19.89 27.91 -0.85
N ASN A 935 -19.50 26.63 -0.76
CA ASN A 935 -20.09 25.56 -1.56
C ASN A 935 -20.19 24.27 -0.74
N THR A 936 -21.39 23.72 -0.62
CA THR A 936 -21.57 22.33 -0.15
C THR A 936 -21.27 21.40 -1.33
N VAL A 937 -20.47 20.36 -1.12
CA VAL A 937 -20.00 19.46 -2.19
C VAL A 937 -20.21 18.01 -1.81
N HIS A 938 -20.80 17.23 -2.71
CA HIS A 938 -20.95 15.77 -2.56
C HIS A 938 -20.40 15.06 -3.80
N LEU A 939 -19.86 13.85 -3.61
CA LEU A 939 -19.45 12.96 -4.71
C LEU A 939 -20.54 11.91 -4.93
N ARG A 940 -21.27 12.05 -6.03
CA ARG A 940 -22.27 11.06 -6.47
C ARG A 940 -21.56 9.82 -7.01
N ASP A 941 -21.79 8.67 -6.39
CA ASP A 941 -21.20 7.39 -6.79
C ASP A 941 -21.93 6.74 -7.98
N GLN A 942 -21.45 5.56 -8.41
CA GLN A 942 -22.07 4.76 -9.46
C GLN A 942 -23.49 4.24 -9.12
N ASN A 943 -23.92 4.31 -7.87
CA ASN A 943 -25.26 3.92 -7.41
C ASN A 943 -26.23 5.12 -7.33
N GLY A 944 -25.74 6.35 -7.53
CA GLY A 944 -26.53 7.58 -7.41
C GLY A 944 -26.69 8.10 -5.98
N LYS A 945 -25.84 7.66 -5.06
CA LYS A 945 -25.74 8.11 -3.66
C LYS A 945 -24.71 9.24 -3.53
N ASP A 946 -25.04 10.28 -2.76
CA ASP A 946 -24.26 11.52 -2.70
C ASP A 946 -23.41 11.55 -1.42
N ASN A 947 -22.10 11.37 -1.58
CA ASN A 947 -21.17 11.22 -0.46
C ASN A 947 -20.59 12.59 -0.11
N LEU A 948 -20.95 13.18 1.04
CA LEU A 948 -20.52 14.51 1.45
C LEU A 948 -18.99 14.63 1.44
N VAL A 949 -18.48 15.75 0.92
CA VAL A 949 -17.07 16.15 1.00
C VAL A 949 -16.95 17.36 1.91
N LEU A 950 -16.06 17.26 2.90
CA LEU A 950 -15.79 18.30 3.88
C LEU A 950 -14.30 18.64 3.88
N ALA A 951 -13.95 19.93 3.88
CA ALA A 951 -12.57 20.41 3.83
C ALA A 951 -12.10 21.03 5.16
N ASP A 952 -10.90 20.68 5.64
CA ASP A 952 -10.29 21.29 6.83
C ASP A 952 -9.33 22.45 6.52
N MET A 953 -8.82 23.10 7.57
CA MET A 953 -7.85 24.21 7.49
C MET A 953 -6.59 23.89 6.66
N GLY A 954 -6.18 22.60 6.60
CA GLY A 954 -5.07 22.13 5.78
C GLY A 954 -5.43 21.89 4.31
N CYS A 955 -6.66 22.27 3.90
CA CYS A 955 -7.29 21.89 2.64
C CYS A 955 -7.47 20.36 2.45
N ARG A 956 -7.36 19.55 3.51
CA ARG A 956 -7.59 18.10 3.41
C ARG A 956 -9.08 17.86 3.28
N ASN A 957 -9.46 16.89 2.47
CA ASN A 957 -10.86 16.55 2.23
C ASN A 957 -11.19 15.22 2.90
N THR A 958 -12.20 15.21 3.76
CA THR A 958 -12.83 13.98 4.24
C THR A 958 -14.07 13.73 3.40
N VAL A 959 -14.20 12.53 2.86
CA VAL A 959 -15.41 12.09 2.16
C VAL A 959 -16.16 11.14 3.09
N PHE A 960 -17.43 11.44 3.34
CA PHE A 960 -18.31 10.68 4.21
C PHE A 960 -19.32 9.87 3.38
N MET A 961 -19.60 8.64 3.79
CA MET A 961 -20.52 7.74 3.08
C MET A 961 -21.96 8.26 3.16
N ALA A 962 -22.67 8.25 2.02
CA ALA A 962 -24.05 8.73 1.94
C ALA A 962 -25.05 7.92 2.78
N GLU A 963 -24.78 6.63 3.02
CA GLU A 963 -25.57 5.75 3.89
C GLU A 963 -24.99 5.77 5.30
N SER A 964 -25.86 5.94 6.30
CA SER A 964 -25.46 5.99 7.70
C SER A 964 -25.22 4.58 8.27
N GLN A 965 -24.23 4.44 9.16
CA GLN A 965 -23.98 3.23 9.93
C GLN A 965 -24.74 3.30 11.27
N THR A 966 -25.31 2.18 11.71
CA THR A 966 -25.81 2.02 13.08
C THR A 966 -25.41 0.69 13.73
N GLY A 967 -25.01 0.77 14.99
CA GLY A 967 -24.73 -0.38 15.87
C GLY A 967 -25.91 -0.83 16.73
N ILE A 968 -27.11 -0.29 16.50
CA ILE A 968 -28.29 -0.43 17.39
C ILE A 968 -28.60 -1.86 17.87
N PHE A 969 -28.30 -2.88 17.06
CA PHE A 969 -28.53 -4.28 17.39
C PHE A 969 -27.47 -4.91 18.30
N SER A 970 -26.22 -4.41 18.28
CA SER A 970 -25.12 -4.88 19.16
C SER A 970 -24.95 -4.04 20.44
N THR A 971 -25.60 -2.88 20.56
CA THR A 971 -25.50 -1.99 21.73
C THR A 971 -25.72 -2.72 23.07
N ASN A 972 -26.69 -3.64 23.13
CA ASN A 972 -26.97 -4.41 24.35
C ASN A 972 -25.84 -5.39 24.72
N GLU A 973 -25.05 -5.85 23.75
CA GLU A 973 -23.90 -6.73 23.97
C GLU A 973 -22.70 -5.91 24.43
N TRP A 974 -22.45 -4.76 23.81
CA TRP A 974 -21.41 -3.81 24.21
C TRP A 974 -21.59 -3.32 25.65
N VAL A 975 -22.81 -2.92 26.03
CA VAL A 975 -23.12 -2.50 27.41
C VAL A 975 -22.93 -3.65 28.41
N ARG A 976 -23.28 -4.90 28.05
CA ARG A 976 -23.02 -6.09 28.89
C ARG A 976 -21.54 -6.43 29.01
N ALA A 977 -20.74 -6.19 27.97
CA ALA A 977 -19.28 -6.35 27.98
C ALA A 977 -18.56 -5.19 28.71
N GLY A 978 -19.29 -4.21 29.26
CA GLY A 978 -18.75 -3.14 30.08
C GLY A 978 -18.29 -1.89 29.33
N VAL A 979 -18.70 -1.70 28.08
CA VAL A 979 -18.36 -0.50 27.29
C VAL A 979 -18.84 0.76 28.02
N GLY A 980 -17.89 1.63 28.39
CA GLY A 980 -18.15 2.81 29.20
C GLY A 980 -18.75 3.99 28.44
N HIS A 981 -18.50 4.09 27.12
CA HIS A 981 -18.94 5.23 26.31
C HIS A 981 -19.54 4.77 24.97
N LEU A 982 -20.68 5.36 24.61
CA LEU A 982 -21.31 5.26 23.29
C LEU A 982 -21.31 6.65 22.63
N ARG A 983 -21.01 6.70 21.32
CA ARG A 983 -20.96 7.96 20.55
C ARG A 983 -21.90 7.95 19.36
N ILE A 984 -22.64 9.05 19.20
CA ILE A 984 -23.45 9.37 18.03
C ILE A 984 -22.71 10.47 17.27
N GLU A 985 -22.18 10.19 16.08
CA GLU A 985 -21.52 11.19 15.23
C GLU A 985 -22.45 11.68 14.11
N LEU A 986 -22.71 12.99 14.10
CA LEU A 986 -23.51 13.68 13.08
C LEU A 986 -22.57 14.27 12.00
N VAL A 987 -23.03 14.35 10.75
CA VAL A 987 -22.23 14.70 9.56
C VAL A 987 -22.96 15.68 8.63
N ASP A 988 -24.04 15.26 7.97
CA ASP A 988 -24.72 15.99 6.89
C ASP A 988 -26.18 16.38 7.26
N GLU A 989 -26.64 15.93 8.42
CA GLU A 989 -28.00 16.05 8.93
C GLU A 989 -28.30 17.48 9.41
N SER A 990 -29.53 17.94 9.19
CA SER A 990 -30.02 19.23 9.71
C SER A 990 -30.06 19.22 11.24
N GLY A 991 -30.09 20.40 11.88
CA GLY A 991 -30.26 20.49 13.35
C GLY A 991 -31.49 19.74 13.86
N SER A 992 -32.62 19.82 13.14
CA SER A 992 -33.84 19.07 13.45
C SER A 992 -33.67 17.56 13.29
N ASP A 993 -33.00 17.09 12.24
CA ASP A 993 -32.77 15.67 12.02
C ASP A 993 -31.77 15.12 13.04
N ALA A 994 -30.72 15.87 13.39
CA ALA A 994 -29.78 15.56 14.46
C ALA A 994 -30.45 15.41 15.83
N ALA A 995 -31.45 16.23 16.15
CA ALA A 995 -32.24 16.08 17.38
C ALA A 995 -33.11 14.81 17.35
N ASN A 996 -33.76 14.50 16.22
CA ASN A 996 -34.54 13.26 16.02
C ASN A 996 -33.66 12.00 16.12
N ILE A 997 -32.50 12.07 15.46
CA ILE A 997 -31.19 11.46 15.77
C ILE A 997 -31.07 10.94 17.19
N VAL A 998 -30.55 11.84 18.03
CA VAL A 998 -30.17 11.59 19.42
C VAL A 998 -31.36 11.16 20.25
N THR A 999 -32.54 11.78 20.07
CA THR A 999 -33.77 11.41 20.77
C THR A 999 -34.12 9.93 20.58
N SER A 1000 -34.01 9.40 19.35
CA SER A 1000 -34.33 8.00 19.07
C SER A 1000 -33.35 7.02 19.75
N TYR A 1001 -32.06 7.35 19.81
CA TYR A 1001 -31.09 6.55 20.56
C TYR A 1001 -31.29 6.65 22.08
N LEU A 1002 -31.58 7.84 22.62
CA LEU A 1002 -31.86 8.02 24.06
C LEU A 1002 -33.14 7.27 24.49
N GLN A 1003 -34.19 7.28 23.66
CA GLN A 1003 -35.42 6.50 23.87
C GLN A 1003 -35.13 4.99 23.88
N PHE A 1004 -34.31 4.48 22.95
CA PHE A 1004 -33.92 3.07 22.94
C PHE A 1004 -33.09 2.67 24.17
N LEU A 1005 -32.10 3.47 24.56
CA LEU A 1005 -31.27 3.20 25.74
C LEU A 1005 -32.10 3.27 27.04
N SER A 1006 -33.09 4.16 27.09
CA SER A 1006 -34.11 4.25 28.15
C SER A 1006 -35.17 3.13 28.08
N LYS A 1007 -35.10 2.26 27.07
CA LYS A 1007 -36.01 1.11 26.81
C LYS A 1007 -37.46 1.50 26.48
N GLU A 1008 -37.66 2.71 25.96
CA GLU A 1008 -38.96 3.22 25.54
C GLU A 1008 -39.37 2.73 24.15
N ILE A 1009 -38.39 2.48 23.27
CA ILE A 1009 -38.59 1.96 21.91
C ILE A 1009 -37.60 0.84 21.59
N HIS A 1010 -37.92 0.02 20.58
CA HIS A 1010 -37.09 -1.12 20.16
C HIS A 1010 -36.09 -0.75 19.06
N ALA A 1011 -35.00 -1.53 18.94
CA ALA A 1011 -33.94 -1.32 17.95
C ALA A 1011 -34.43 -1.20 16.50
N ARG A 1012 -35.49 -1.94 16.13
CA ARG A 1012 -36.09 -1.85 14.79
C ARG A 1012 -36.77 -0.50 14.54
N GLU A 1013 -37.41 0.09 15.55
CA GLU A 1013 -38.06 1.39 15.39
C GLU A 1013 -37.03 2.51 15.19
N VAL A 1014 -35.89 2.45 15.89
CA VAL A 1014 -34.76 3.35 15.62
C VAL A 1014 -34.27 3.19 14.18
N TRP A 1015 -34.10 1.95 13.70
CA TRP A 1015 -33.73 1.68 12.31
C TRP A 1015 -34.74 2.28 11.31
N ASP A 1016 -36.04 2.04 11.52
CA ASP A 1016 -37.11 2.55 10.64
C ASP A 1016 -37.14 4.09 10.59
N ARG A 1017 -36.82 4.78 11.70
CA ARG A 1017 -36.66 6.24 11.75
C ARG A 1017 -35.40 6.72 11.02
N LEU A 1018 -34.29 5.98 11.09
CA LEU A 1018 -33.02 6.34 10.41
C LEU A 1018 -33.09 6.11 8.89
N GLU A 1019 -33.89 5.14 8.42
CA GLU A 1019 -34.03 4.81 7.00
C GLU A 1019 -34.64 5.96 6.16
N VAL A 1020 -35.35 6.89 6.80
CA VAL A 1020 -36.10 7.99 6.15
C VAL A 1020 -35.46 9.38 6.25
N ILE A 1021 -34.28 9.53 6.84
CA ILE A 1021 -33.64 10.87 6.95
C ILE A 1021 -32.92 11.23 5.63
N PRO A 1022 -33.01 12.49 5.17
CA PRO A 1022 -32.33 12.94 3.96
C PRO A 1022 -30.89 13.41 4.22
N ASP A 1023 -30.07 13.38 3.16
CA ASP A 1023 -28.84 14.15 3.05
C ASP A 1023 -29.13 15.66 2.90
N SER A 1024 -28.09 16.51 2.93
CA SER A 1024 -28.26 17.97 2.78
C SER A 1024 -28.82 18.40 1.41
N ASN A 1025 -28.98 17.48 0.45
CA ASN A 1025 -29.55 17.70 -0.88
C ASN A 1025 -30.98 17.13 -0.99
N GLY A 1026 -31.57 16.63 0.10
CA GLY A 1026 -32.93 16.08 0.14
C GLY A 1026 -33.07 14.65 -0.39
N ARG A 1027 -31.98 13.88 -0.47
CA ARG A 1027 -31.99 12.48 -0.96
C ARG A 1027 -31.85 11.51 0.20
N LEU A 1028 -32.56 10.38 0.17
CA LEU A 1028 -32.45 9.38 1.24
C LEU A 1028 -31.09 8.67 1.21
N GLY A 1029 -30.24 9.04 2.18
CA GLY A 1029 -28.98 8.36 2.48
C GLY A 1029 -29.21 6.91 2.91
N GLY A 1030 -30.22 6.69 3.75
CA GLY A 1030 -30.58 5.38 4.31
C GLY A 1030 -29.66 4.97 5.46
N VAL A 1031 -29.91 3.78 6.00
CA VAL A 1031 -29.19 3.23 7.15
C VAL A 1031 -28.76 1.79 6.87
N GLY A 1032 -27.55 1.44 7.33
CA GLY A 1032 -26.91 0.15 7.16
C GLY A 1032 -26.08 -0.24 8.37
N PHE A 1033 -25.51 -1.45 8.33
CA PHE A 1033 -24.56 -1.92 9.34
C PHE A 1033 -23.13 -1.41 9.10
N GLY A 1034 -22.81 -0.97 7.88
CA GLY A 1034 -21.44 -0.62 7.48
C GLY A 1034 -20.42 -1.69 7.89
N SER A 1035 -19.34 -1.26 8.53
CA SER A 1035 -18.29 -2.10 9.15
C SER A 1035 -18.80 -3.12 10.19
N LEU A 1036 -19.90 -2.81 10.89
CA LEU A 1036 -20.32 -3.55 12.09
C LEU A 1036 -20.85 -4.96 11.81
N ARG A 1037 -20.99 -5.36 10.55
CA ARG A 1037 -21.14 -6.76 10.12
C ARG A 1037 -19.92 -7.22 9.34
N ASN A 1038 -19.39 -8.40 9.62
CA ASN A 1038 -18.30 -8.99 8.83
C ASN A 1038 -18.76 -9.49 7.45
N ALA A 1039 -17.81 -9.86 6.59
CA ALA A 1039 -18.09 -10.32 5.24
C ALA A 1039 -18.87 -11.65 5.15
N ALA A 1040 -18.94 -12.46 6.22
CA ALA A 1040 -19.79 -13.66 6.24
C ALA A 1040 -21.25 -13.28 6.55
N GLU A 1041 -21.48 -12.44 7.56
CA GLU A 1041 -22.80 -11.90 7.95
C GLU A 1041 -23.44 -11.03 6.86
N ARG A 1042 -22.64 -10.40 5.99
CA ARG A 1042 -23.15 -9.71 4.78
C ARG A 1042 -23.44 -10.67 3.62
N ARG A 1043 -22.94 -11.91 3.64
CA ARG A 1043 -23.14 -12.92 2.57
C ARG A 1043 -24.23 -13.94 2.86
N SER A 1044 -24.49 -14.30 4.12
CA SER A 1044 -25.59 -15.21 4.45
C SER A 1044 -26.96 -14.58 4.19
N GLY A 1045 -27.04 -13.25 4.19
CA GLY A 1045 -28.30 -12.50 4.09
C GLY A 1045 -29.16 -12.59 5.35
N GLU A 1046 -28.69 -13.30 6.38
CA GLU A 1046 -29.40 -13.48 7.63
C GLU A 1046 -29.35 -12.19 8.44
N VAL A 1047 -30.51 -11.59 8.64
CA VAL A 1047 -30.75 -10.92 9.93
C VAL A 1047 -30.60 -12.01 10.98
N THR A 1048 -29.62 -11.90 11.86
CA THR A 1048 -29.37 -12.84 12.96
C THR A 1048 -30.45 -12.65 14.03
N SER A 1049 -31.68 -13.02 13.70
CA SER A 1049 -32.89 -12.87 14.52
C SER A 1049 -32.95 -13.92 15.65
N ASN A 1050 -31.81 -14.29 16.22
CA ASN A 1050 -31.69 -15.10 17.44
C ASN A 1050 -31.61 -14.18 18.67
N VAL A 1051 -32.52 -13.20 18.73
CA VAL A 1051 -32.81 -12.39 19.91
C VAL A 1051 -34.31 -12.50 20.16
N HIS A 1052 -34.67 -13.42 21.05
CA HIS A 1052 -35.96 -13.47 21.74
C HIS A 1052 -35.83 -12.77 23.10
#